data_AF-A0A6A6TYT6-F1
#
_entry.id   AF-A0A6A6TYT6-F1
#
_cell.length_a   1.000
_cell.length_b   1.000
_cell.length_c   1.000
_cell.angle_alpha   90.00
_cell.angle_beta   90.00
_cell.angle_gamma   90.00
#
_symmetry.space_group_name_H-M   'P 1'
#
loop_
_entity.id
_entity.type
_entity.pdbx_description
1 polymer ?
#
loop_
_entity_poly.entity_id
_entity_poly.type
_entity_poly.pdbx_seq_one_letter_code
_entity_poly.pdbx_strand_id
1 'polypeptide(L)'
;MPTPSSPPATLRKPAYTDTGGSLVLPKQRPQSPSASISSLPFRSNPSISSLYASTSLAGSIRSSGASTPTTDTIPGGSTLYSDGKSGSTVANGTAGSPEVRTLIARAFAPHVGVVSSTDTEALLRERGFSGGLLELIRPYGESVSGRVTVRDSIGASRTWDDFGIRFVGLKDGLSSPRLPGSSRPSLESRSSGANGSVGSGRSKQSVDVPRLGGDVSQIEEVVDRHLNFAELRPSNPDYLSESQPDLQADSAKTSTDIPLRTVSPFYTLYLRRLLSGLPLTPHETFSHPVACVIATSSRNPAPIEEFKRLYTATNTGDDRLPQWVNNEYLRYYVLIHDEDNDDIQKSVALYEQMKRHFGLHCHLLRLRSSQCVPSDDDSTRLPISEWMTAGEELAAIHQRETSHDLEDPTPCLFESDAAAIRTFVRELVTQSIVPGMERLCAQWNEQVATRRKGLSGRLLSVGKRWGFGLSRNSSTPVPSVGSSSYDSLQGFYRPDTPEALMRKLADYAFMLRDFKLAQQTYDVLRSDFEHDKAWKYYAGANEMYLVSTMLNTPQPINKRLESIERWLEAAVHSYVHRCDAPFYALRTLLLAFEAAKARGSLSVDDAAKWPARVLAMSLTGPIGRALVMERIASCYGQHRRPGARRRKRALWSLMAADAWAERGKTVQAEQALADAKMAYGVVQQVPPELSFMIPVLQSLQERIVSGRLDALGHDEQVDEHVLEDEMPVDPIEEVVVSEELGGMRQPRRGLLATEGGGSGEMEGVPLSPVRTRSTDAMGDEGFV
;
A
#
# COMPACT_ATOMS: atom_id res chain seq x y z
N MET A 1 -53.34 6.04 -62.10
CA MET A 1 -53.01 4.81 -61.33
C MET A 1 -51.51 4.61 -61.47
N PRO A 2 -50.70 5.11 -60.52
CA PRO A 2 -50.39 4.40 -59.28
C PRO A 2 -50.19 5.30 -58.02
N THR A 3 -50.05 4.63 -56.85
CA THR A 3 -49.68 5.06 -55.47
C THR A 3 -50.56 6.06 -54.69
N PRO A 4 -51.16 5.63 -53.55
CA PRO A 4 -51.59 6.51 -52.44
C PRO A 4 -50.60 6.39 -51.25
N SER A 5 -50.47 7.29 -50.28
CA SER A 5 -51.13 8.55 -49.95
C SER A 5 -50.34 9.17 -48.78
N SER A 6 -50.00 10.45 -48.87
CA SER A 6 -49.54 11.29 -47.74
C SER A 6 -50.74 12.03 -47.13
N PRO A 7 -50.79 12.28 -45.81
CA PRO A 7 -51.68 13.29 -45.23
C PRO A 7 -51.00 14.69 -45.16
N PRO A 8 -51.78 15.78 -45.05
CA PRO A 8 -51.31 17.16 -45.25
C PRO A 8 -50.79 17.85 -43.97
N ALA A 9 -50.09 18.95 -44.20
CA ALA A 9 -49.33 19.73 -43.24
C ALA A 9 -50.14 20.78 -42.44
N THR A 10 -49.44 21.23 -41.40
CA THR A 10 -49.68 22.24 -40.37
C THR A 10 -49.98 23.66 -40.84
N LEU A 11 -50.68 24.43 -39.99
CA LEU A 11 -50.99 25.85 -40.15
C LEU A 11 -50.05 26.76 -39.32
N ARG A 12 -49.24 27.52 -40.06
CA ARG A 12 -48.79 28.93 -39.91
C ARG A 12 -48.20 29.48 -38.59
N LYS A 13 -47.01 30.08 -38.73
CA LYS A 13 -46.66 31.43 -38.24
C LYS A 13 -46.15 32.29 -39.41
N PRO A 14 -46.52 33.58 -39.51
CA PRO A 14 -45.75 34.64 -40.18
C PRO A 14 -45.09 35.54 -39.09
N ALA A 15 -44.11 36.40 -39.32
CA ALA A 15 -43.23 36.73 -40.43
C ALA A 15 -42.19 37.75 -39.92
N TYR A 16 -41.18 38.00 -40.76
CA TYR A 16 -40.43 39.25 -40.96
C TYR A 16 -38.91 39.25 -40.72
N THR A 17 -38.28 39.64 -41.83
CA THR A 17 -36.92 40.01 -42.25
C THR A 17 -36.35 41.19 -41.45
N ASP A 18 -35.12 41.15 -40.95
CA ASP A 18 -33.82 41.40 -41.62
C ASP A 18 -33.53 42.89 -41.88
N THR A 19 -32.55 43.44 -41.15
CA THR A 19 -31.65 44.51 -41.60
C THR A 19 -30.43 44.61 -40.68
N GLY A 20 -29.22 44.50 -41.24
CA GLY A 20 -28.01 45.08 -40.63
C GLY A 20 -26.75 44.23 -40.75
N GLY A 21 -26.17 44.14 -41.95
CA GLY A 21 -24.77 43.73 -42.10
C GLY A 21 -23.83 44.92 -41.89
N SER A 22 -22.78 44.77 -41.05
CA SER A 22 -21.38 44.67 -41.51
C SER A 22 -20.36 44.79 -40.36
N LEU A 23 -19.22 44.10 -40.54
CA LEU A 23 -17.89 44.26 -39.93
C LEU A 23 -17.54 43.54 -38.60
N VAL A 24 -17.12 42.27 -38.79
CA VAL A 24 -15.98 41.52 -38.20
C VAL A 24 -15.31 42.03 -36.90
N LEU A 25 -15.36 41.18 -35.86
CA LEU A 25 -14.32 40.99 -34.84
C LEU A 25 -14.11 39.46 -34.61
N PRO A 26 -12.89 38.98 -34.32
CA PRO A 26 -12.56 37.57 -34.29
C PRO A 26 -13.29 36.84 -33.16
N LYS A 27 -14.06 35.82 -33.51
CA LYS A 27 -14.82 34.99 -32.58
C LYS A 27 -13.87 34.03 -31.85
N GLN A 28 -13.36 34.45 -30.69
CA GLN A 28 -12.92 33.49 -29.67
C GLN A 28 -14.13 32.62 -29.32
N ARG A 29 -14.00 31.32 -29.61
CA ARG A 29 -14.99 30.31 -29.26
C ARG A 29 -14.88 30.09 -27.74
N PRO A 30 -15.97 30.23 -26.96
CA PRO A 30 -15.92 29.94 -25.54
C PRO A 30 -15.52 28.47 -25.36
N GLN A 31 -14.43 28.26 -24.63
CA GLN A 31 -14.05 26.95 -24.14
C GLN A 31 -15.18 26.46 -23.22
N SER A 32 -15.62 25.23 -23.44
CA SER A 32 -16.53 24.51 -22.58
C SER A 32 -15.99 24.47 -21.14
N PRO A 33 -16.84 24.61 -20.10
CA PRO A 33 -16.38 24.63 -18.72
C PRO A 33 -16.09 23.21 -18.25
N SER A 34 -14.86 22.73 -18.47
CA SER A 34 -14.26 21.71 -17.62
C SER A 34 -13.64 22.42 -16.41
N ALA A 35 -14.48 22.94 -15.52
CA ALA A 35 -14.04 23.33 -14.20
C ALA A 35 -13.74 22.07 -13.40
N SER A 36 -12.55 21.98 -12.82
CA SER A 36 -12.15 20.91 -11.92
C SER A 36 -13.16 20.80 -10.77
N ILE A 37 -13.70 19.59 -10.59
CA ILE A 37 -14.75 19.24 -9.62
C ILE A 37 -14.26 19.37 -8.16
N SER A 38 -12.96 19.62 -7.96
CA SER A 38 -12.34 20.02 -6.68
C SER A 38 -12.87 21.34 -6.10
N SER A 39 -13.74 22.06 -6.82
CA SER A 39 -14.31 23.37 -6.44
C SER A 39 -15.74 23.32 -5.91
N LEU A 40 -16.37 22.13 -5.81
CA LEU A 40 -17.73 22.05 -5.28
C LEU A 40 -17.73 22.13 -3.74
N PRO A 41 -18.65 22.89 -3.11
CA PRO A 41 -18.72 23.02 -1.66
C PRO A 41 -19.04 21.67 -1.01
N PHE A 42 -18.22 21.29 -0.03
CA PHE A 42 -18.37 20.09 0.78
C PHE A 42 -19.74 20.10 1.49
N ARG A 43 -20.60 19.11 1.23
CA ARG A 43 -21.82 18.88 2.01
C ARG A 43 -21.50 17.94 3.17
N SER A 44 -21.77 18.38 4.40
CA SER A 44 -21.61 17.57 5.60
C SER A 44 -22.58 16.39 5.61
N ASN A 45 -22.14 15.22 5.15
CA ASN A 45 -22.88 13.95 5.26
C ASN A 45 -22.19 13.07 6.34
N PRO A 46 -22.92 12.59 7.38
CA PRO A 46 -22.35 11.71 8.41
C PRO A 46 -21.81 10.39 7.82
N SER A 47 -22.43 9.85 6.75
CA SER A 47 -21.96 8.63 6.10
C SER A 47 -20.58 8.78 5.46
N ILE A 48 -20.27 9.95 4.89
CA ILE A 48 -18.96 10.28 4.33
C ILE A 48 -17.90 10.32 5.45
N SER A 49 -18.27 10.86 6.61
CA SER A 49 -17.38 10.93 7.77
C SER A 49 -16.99 9.54 8.26
N SER A 50 -17.94 8.60 8.26
CA SER A 50 -17.71 7.20 8.61
C SER A 50 -16.79 6.50 7.62
N LEU A 51 -16.98 6.73 6.30
CA LEU A 51 -16.08 6.19 5.27
C LEU A 51 -14.64 6.66 5.50
N TYR A 52 -14.47 7.97 5.63
CA TYR A 52 -13.17 8.60 5.84
C TYR A 52 -12.45 8.07 7.09
N ALA A 53 -13.16 7.93 8.22
CA ALA A 53 -12.59 7.36 9.43
C ALA A 53 -12.19 5.88 9.24
N SER A 54 -13.01 5.11 8.51
CA SER A 54 -12.75 3.69 8.29
C SER A 54 -11.57 3.42 7.36
N THR A 55 -11.30 4.30 6.40
CA THR A 55 -10.21 4.14 5.43
C THR A 55 -8.89 4.78 5.88
N SER A 56 -8.94 5.71 6.85
CA SER A 56 -7.76 6.38 7.42
C SER A 56 -7.08 5.59 8.55
N LEU A 57 -7.85 4.89 9.40
CA LEU A 57 -7.32 4.14 10.54
C LEU A 57 -6.44 2.96 10.09
N ALA A 58 -5.17 2.99 10.47
CA ALA A 58 -4.27 1.88 10.32
C ALA A 58 -4.44 0.88 11.47
N GLY A 59 -5.00 -0.30 11.18
CA GLY A 59 -4.76 -1.51 11.97
C GLY A 59 -5.25 -1.56 13.42
N SER A 60 -6.11 -0.64 13.90
CA SER A 60 -6.74 -0.80 15.21
C SER A 60 -7.92 -1.78 15.09
N ILE A 61 -7.62 -3.07 15.24
CA ILE A 61 -8.63 -4.12 15.42
C ILE A 61 -9.26 -3.90 16.80
N ARG A 62 -10.27 -3.02 16.88
CA ARG A 62 -11.25 -3.12 17.96
C ARG A 62 -12.24 -4.18 17.53
N SER A 63 -12.15 -5.37 18.14
CA SER A 63 -13.29 -6.28 18.16
C SER A 63 -14.43 -5.52 18.83
N SER A 64 -15.44 -5.13 18.07
CA SER A 64 -16.72 -4.66 18.61
C SER A 64 -17.41 -5.84 19.28
N GLY A 65 -16.95 -6.20 20.48
CA GLY A 65 -17.58 -7.13 21.38
C GLY A 65 -18.27 -6.34 22.48
N ALA A 66 -19.50 -5.91 22.24
CA ALA A 66 -20.41 -5.57 23.32
C ALA A 66 -20.89 -6.89 23.94
N SER A 67 -20.06 -7.53 24.77
CA SER A 67 -20.51 -8.60 25.64
C SER A 67 -20.65 -8.04 27.05
N THR A 68 -21.90 -7.81 27.45
CA THR A 68 -22.30 -7.61 28.84
C THR A 68 -21.71 -8.71 29.73
N PRO A 69 -21.24 -8.41 30.96
CA PRO A 69 -20.66 -9.40 31.83
C PRO A 69 -21.79 -10.21 32.48
N THR A 70 -22.11 -11.39 31.95
CA THR A 70 -22.95 -12.35 32.68
C THR A 70 -22.10 -13.02 33.75
N THR A 71 -22.52 -12.78 34.99
CA THR A 71 -21.97 -13.38 36.20
C THR A 71 -22.43 -14.84 36.25
N ASP A 72 -21.53 -15.80 36.12
CA ASP A 72 -21.83 -17.19 36.47
C ASP A 72 -20.86 -17.69 37.54
N THR A 73 -21.48 -17.97 38.68
CA THR A 73 -20.90 -18.62 39.86
C THR A 73 -21.27 -20.09 39.77
N ILE A 74 -20.32 -21.03 39.97
CA ILE A 74 -20.41 -22.24 40.81
C ILE A 74 -19.15 -23.14 40.61
N PRO A 75 -18.73 -23.92 41.64
CA PRO A 75 -17.33 -24.12 42.00
C PRO A 75 -16.80 -25.56 41.82
N GLY A 76 -15.47 -25.68 41.92
CA GLY A 76 -14.81 -26.88 42.48
C GLY A 76 -14.25 -27.88 41.46
N GLY A 77 -12.92 -27.94 41.36
CA GLY A 77 -12.23 -28.99 40.60
C GLY A 77 -10.73 -28.72 40.48
N SER A 78 -10.00 -28.98 41.55
CA SER A 78 -8.54 -28.87 41.62
C SER A 78 -7.83 -29.92 40.77
N THR A 79 -6.92 -29.50 39.89
CA THR A 79 -5.74 -30.29 39.51
C THR A 79 -4.56 -29.36 39.25
N LEU A 80 -3.53 -29.56 40.08
CA LEU A 80 -2.22 -28.92 40.05
C LEU A 80 -1.36 -29.47 38.89
N TYR A 81 -0.19 -28.83 38.67
CA TYR A 81 0.90 -29.09 37.70
C TYR A 81 0.72 -28.38 36.35
N SER A 82 1.70 -27.66 35.78
CA SER A 82 3.09 -27.40 36.13
C SER A 82 3.50 -26.13 35.36
N ASP A 83 4.15 -25.21 36.07
CA ASP A 83 4.69 -23.96 35.53
C ASP A 83 5.91 -24.27 34.64
N GLY A 84 5.75 -24.15 33.33
CA GLY A 84 6.78 -24.38 32.31
C GLY A 84 7.09 -23.08 31.60
N LYS A 85 8.03 -22.31 32.14
CA LYS A 85 8.64 -21.15 31.48
C LYS A 85 9.25 -21.57 30.14
N SER A 86 8.56 -21.30 29.04
CA SER A 86 9.14 -21.30 27.72
C SER A 86 9.46 -19.85 27.35
N GLY A 87 10.74 -19.48 27.53
CA GLY A 87 11.25 -18.15 27.24
C GLY A 87 11.16 -17.83 25.75
N SER A 88 10.32 -16.86 25.41
CA SER A 88 10.44 -16.08 24.18
C SER A 88 11.50 -15.01 24.41
N THR A 89 12.71 -15.24 23.91
CA THR A 89 13.76 -14.22 23.82
C THR A 89 13.39 -13.23 22.72
N VAL A 90 12.53 -12.27 23.04
CA VAL A 90 12.42 -11.03 22.26
C VAL A 90 13.68 -10.22 22.57
N ALA A 91 14.65 -10.29 21.66
CA ALA A 91 15.81 -9.43 21.68
C ALA A 91 15.34 -7.98 21.53
N ASN A 92 15.60 -7.17 22.56
CA ASN A 92 15.55 -5.72 22.52
C ASN A 92 16.39 -5.22 21.33
N GLY A 93 15.72 -4.65 20.33
CA GLY A 93 16.35 -4.12 19.12
C GLY A 93 15.48 -3.05 18.46
N THR A 94 15.72 -1.79 18.86
CA THR A 94 15.60 -0.55 18.07
C THR A 94 14.36 -0.32 17.19
N ALA A 95 13.53 0.64 17.63
CA ALA A 95 12.48 1.40 16.96
C ALA A 95 12.48 1.45 15.40
N GLY A 96 12.03 0.37 14.76
CA GLY A 96 11.27 0.44 13.51
C GLY A 96 9.82 0.11 13.83
N SER A 97 8.85 0.90 13.36
CA SER A 97 7.44 0.64 13.67
C SER A 97 7.02 -0.73 13.11
N PRO A 98 6.64 -1.73 13.94
CA PRO A 98 6.23 -3.06 13.49
C PRO A 98 5.12 -3.02 12.42
N GLU A 99 4.34 -1.95 12.43
CA GLU A 99 3.27 -1.60 11.50
C GLU A 99 3.67 -1.58 10.02
N VAL A 100 4.83 -1.04 9.65
CA VAL A 100 5.27 -0.95 8.24
C VAL A 100 5.63 -2.32 7.69
N ARG A 101 6.29 -3.16 8.50
CA ARG A 101 6.61 -4.54 8.11
C ARG A 101 5.33 -5.34 7.86
N THR A 102 4.34 -5.17 8.73
CA THR A 102 3.02 -5.76 8.60
C THR A 102 2.29 -5.23 7.36
N LEU A 103 2.34 -3.92 7.09
CA LEU A 103 1.74 -3.32 5.89
C LEU A 103 2.32 -3.93 4.61
N ILE A 104 3.65 -4.03 4.50
CA ILE A 104 4.31 -4.62 3.33
C ILE A 104 3.93 -6.11 3.19
N ALA A 105 3.95 -6.87 4.29
CA ALA A 105 3.57 -8.29 4.26
C ALA A 105 2.10 -8.50 3.85
N ARG A 106 1.19 -7.64 4.31
CA ARG A 106 -0.25 -7.69 3.96
C ARG A 106 -0.54 -7.16 2.56
N ALA A 107 0.30 -6.29 1.99
CA ALA A 107 0.13 -5.78 0.62
C ALA A 107 0.23 -6.87 -0.44
N PHE A 108 1.11 -7.86 -0.23
CA PHE A 108 1.33 -8.97 -1.17
C PHE A 108 0.63 -10.24 -0.69
N ALA A 109 -0.65 -10.13 -0.34
CA ALA A 109 -1.49 -11.26 0.08
C ALA A 109 -1.92 -12.13 -1.12
N PRO A 110 -2.19 -13.44 -0.93
CA PRO A 110 -2.67 -14.32 -2.00
C PRO A 110 -4.02 -13.86 -2.55
N HIS A 111 -4.15 -13.82 -3.88
CA HIS A 111 -5.40 -13.44 -4.54
C HIS A 111 -6.28 -14.67 -4.80
N VAL A 112 -7.57 -14.53 -4.53
CA VAL A 112 -8.60 -15.56 -4.71
C VAL A 112 -9.67 -15.00 -5.63
N GLY A 113 -9.76 -15.56 -6.84
CA GLY A 113 -10.83 -15.21 -7.78
C GLY A 113 -12.20 -15.60 -7.24
N VAL A 114 -13.24 -14.83 -7.54
CA VAL A 114 -14.62 -15.16 -7.20
C VAL A 114 -15.44 -15.21 -8.48
N VAL A 115 -16.11 -16.35 -8.69
CA VAL A 115 -17.03 -16.59 -9.81
C VAL A 115 -18.30 -17.22 -9.26
N SER A 116 -19.44 -16.62 -9.57
CA SER A 116 -20.74 -17.09 -9.08
C SER A 116 -21.68 -17.36 -10.25
N SER A 117 -22.60 -18.29 -10.04
CA SER A 117 -23.77 -18.48 -10.90
C SER A 117 -24.68 -17.24 -10.88
N THR A 118 -25.50 -17.08 -11.92
CA THR A 118 -26.44 -15.96 -12.02
C THR A 118 -27.51 -15.98 -10.93
N ASP A 119 -27.92 -17.17 -10.49
CA ASP A 119 -28.89 -17.35 -9.40
C ASP A 119 -28.29 -16.97 -8.04
N THR A 120 -27.03 -17.31 -7.77
CA THR A 120 -26.31 -16.81 -6.59
C THR A 120 -26.28 -15.28 -6.56
N GLU A 121 -25.94 -14.65 -7.68
CA GLU A 121 -25.86 -13.19 -7.78
C GLU A 121 -27.24 -12.53 -7.63
N ALA A 122 -28.31 -13.18 -8.09
CA ALA A 122 -29.69 -12.72 -7.87
C ALA A 122 -30.08 -12.82 -6.39
N LEU A 123 -29.83 -13.97 -5.75
CA LEU A 123 -30.09 -14.21 -4.33
C LEU A 123 -29.43 -13.14 -3.43
N LEU A 124 -28.18 -12.78 -3.72
CA LEU A 124 -27.44 -11.80 -2.92
C LEU A 124 -27.91 -10.36 -3.16
N ARG A 125 -28.34 -10.05 -4.38
CA ARG A 125 -28.93 -8.75 -4.71
C ARG A 125 -30.28 -8.53 -4.02
N GLU A 126 -31.09 -9.59 -3.92
CA GLU A 126 -32.34 -9.58 -3.13
C GLU A 126 -32.09 -9.26 -1.65
N ARG A 127 -30.92 -9.63 -1.12
CA ARG A 127 -30.49 -9.34 0.25
C ARG A 127 -29.86 -7.96 0.46
N GLY A 128 -29.74 -7.15 -0.60
CA GLY A 128 -29.14 -5.81 -0.54
C GLY A 128 -27.65 -5.74 -0.90
N PHE A 129 -27.02 -6.84 -1.35
CA PHE A 129 -25.62 -6.85 -1.80
C PHE A 129 -25.56 -6.70 -3.32
N SER A 130 -25.52 -5.46 -3.80
CA SER A 130 -25.54 -5.13 -5.22
C SER A 130 -24.31 -5.62 -5.99
N GLY A 131 -23.16 -5.71 -5.31
CA GLY A 131 -21.89 -6.24 -5.81
C GLY A 131 -21.72 -7.75 -5.59
N GLY A 132 -22.78 -8.44 -5.18
CA GLY A 132 -22.85 -9.89 -5.24
C GLY A 132 -22.04 -10.61 -4.17
N LEU A 133 -21.61 -11.83 -4.49
CA LEU A 133 -20.84 -12.65 -3.54
C LEU A 133 -19.51 -12.00 -3.19
N LEU A 134 -18.88 -11.36 -4.16
CA LEU A 134 -17.60 -10.70 -3.97
C LEU A 134 -17.71 -9.54 -2.97
N GLU A 135 -18.74 -8.70 -3.06
CA GLU A 135 -18.99 -7.63 -2.06
C GLU A 135 -19.13 -8.22 -0.65
N LEU A 136 -19.92 -9.29 -0.51
CA LEU A 136 -20.22 -9.92 0.77
C LEU A 136 -18.96 -10.52 1.45
N ILE A 137 -18.13 -11.27 0.72
CA ILE A 137 -17.02 -12.03 1.34
C ILE A 137 -15.70 -11.26 1.41
N ARG A 138 -15.53 -10.21 0.59
CA ARG A 138 -14.24 -9.51 0.45
C ARG A 138 -13.63 -9.02 1.77
N PRO A 139 -14.37 -8.35 2.68
CA PRO A 139 -13.79 -7.85 3.92
C PRO A 139 -13.25 -8.96 4.82
N TYR A 140 -13.91 -10.12 4.84
CA TYR A 140 -13.54 -11.27 5.67
C TYR A 140 -12.24 -11.96 5.22
N GLY A 141 -11.80 -11.72 3.98
CA GLY A 141 -10.51 -12.20 3.49
C GLY A 141 -9.32 -11.42 4.05
N GLU A 142 -9.50 -10.15 4.45
CA GLU A 142 -8.39 -9.25 4.71
C GLU A 142 -7.61 -9.55 6.00
N SER A 143 -8.29 -10.18 6.95
CA SER A 143 -7.75 -10.75 8.18
C SER A 143 -8.52 -12.04 8.48
N VAL A 144 -7.83 -13.16 8.37
CA VAL A 144 -8.43 -14.48 8.62
C VAL A 144 -8.64 -14.65 10.12
N SER A 145 -9.81 -15.16 10.51
CA SER A 145 -10.15 -15.33 11.92
C SER A 145 -9.22 -16.33 12.63
N GLY A 146 -8.57 -15.86 13.70
CA GLY A 146 -7.61 -16.62 14.48
C GLY A 146 -6.26 -16.81 13.78
N ARG A 147 -5.38 -17.59 14.40
CA ARG A 147 -3.99 -17.74 13.94
C ARG A 147 -3.89 -18.72 12.77
N VAL A 148 -3.10 -18.35 11.77
CA VAL A 148 -2.80 -19.19 10.60
C VAL A 148 -1.37 -19.72 10.73
N THR A 149 -1.21 -21.03 10.72
CA THR A 149 0.10 -21.69 10.70
C THR A 149 0.57 -21.88 9.27
N VAL A 150 1.79 -21.44 8.97
CA VAL A 150 2.45 -21.62 7.68
C VAL A 150 3.78 -22.34 7.89
N ARG A 151 4.06 -23.32 7.05
CA ARG A 151 5.33 -24.06 7.00
C ARG A 151 6.23 -23.45 5.94
N ASP A 152 7.45 -23.15 6.34
CA ASP A 152 8.48 -22.68 5.42
C ASP A 152 9.12 -23.83 4.63
N SER A 153 10.00 -23.46 3.70
CA SER A 153 10.71 -24.38 2.81
C SER A 153 11.63 -25.39 3.50
N ILE A 154 12.00 -25.15 4.77
CA ILE A 154 12.80 -26.08 5.58
C ILE A 154 11.94 -26.91 6.54
N GLY A 155 10.62 -26.79 6.45
CA GLY A 155 9.65 -27.53 7.26
C GLY A 155 9.35 -26.89 8.64
N ALA A 156 9.89 -25.70 8.93
CA ALA A 156 9.59 -25.01 10.19
C ALA A 156 8.22 -24.33 10.10
N SER A 157 7.39 -24.56 11.13
CA SER A 157 6.05 -23.98 11.22
C SER A 157 6.07 -22.67 12.00
N ARG A 158 5.45 -21.62 11.45
CA ARG A 158 5.27 -20.32 12.11
C ARG A 158 3.79 -19.95 12.11
N THR A 159 3.33 -19.31 13.18
CA THR A 159 1.95 -18.84 13.32
C THR A 159 1.88 -17.33 13.11
N TRP A 160 0.83 -16.88 12.44
CA TRP A 160 0.60 -15.48 12.10
C TRP A 160 -0.83 -15.09 12.46
N ASP A 161 -0.97 -13.96 13.15
CA ASP A 161 -2.26 -13.44 13.62
C ASP A 161 -2.89 -12.47 12.59
N ASP A 162 -2.09 -12.02 11.63
CA ASP A 162 -2.40 -11.00 10.63
C ASP A 162 -2.38 -11.55 9.19
N PHE A 163 -2.52 -12.87 9.02
CA PHE A 163 -2.58 -13.50 7.70
C PHE A 163 -3.92 -13.18 7.02
N GLY A 164 -3.87 -12.85 5.74
CA GLY A 164 -5.04 -12.49 4.94
C GLY A 164 -4.88 -12.92 3.49
N ILE A 165 -6.01 -12.96 2.77
CA ILE A 165 -6.13 -13.16 1.32
C ILE A 165 -6.88 -11.99 0.70
N ARG A 166 -6.92 -11.90 -0.63
CA ARG A 166 -7.68 -10.89 -1.38
C ARG A 166 -8.70 -11.58 -2.26
N PHE A 167 -9.99 -11.46 -1.91
CA PHE A 167 -11.04 -11.83 -2.84
C PHE A 167 -11.15 -10.75 -3.92
N VAL A 168 -11.08 -11.18 -5.17
CA VAL A 168 -11.15 -10.31 -6.35
C VAL A 168 -12.03 -10.95 -7.42
N GLY A 169 -12.62 -10.16 -8.29
CA GLY A 169 -13.23 -10.67 -9.51
C GLY A 169 -12.14 -11.30 -10.38
N LEU A 170 -12.46 -12.39 -11.09
CA LEU A 170 -11.44 -13.15 -11.81
C LEU A 170 -10.68 -12.28 -12.83
N LYS A 171 -11.37 -11.33 -13.48
CA LYS A 171 -10.80 -10.40 -14.47
C LYS A 171 -10.41 -9.04 -13.89
N ASP A 172 -10.54 -8.85 -12.58
CA ASP A 172 -10.12 -7.60 -11.93
C ASP A 172 -8.60 -7.42 -12.15
N GLY A 173 -8.19 -6.19 -12.44
CA GLY A 173 -6.77 -5.87 -12.67
C GLY A 173 -6.23 -6.13 -14.08
N LEU A 174 -7.02 -6.68 -15.02
CA LEU A 174 -6.61 -6.89 -16.42
C LEU A 174 -6.67 -5.63 -17.30
N SER A 175 -7.46 -4.63 -16.91
CA SER A 175 -7.56 -3.37 -17.66
C SER A 175 -6.25 -2.58 -17.55
N SER A 176 -5.90 -1.81 -18.59
CA SER A 176 -4.79 -0.85 -18.49
C SER A 176 -5.20 0.32 -17.58
N PRO A 177 -4.34 0.84 -16.69
CA PRO A 177 -4.60 2.07 -15.97
C PRO A 177 -4.93 3.18 -16.97
N ARG A 178 -5.97 3.97 -16.70
CA ARG A 178 -6.36 5.07 -17.59
C ARG A 178 -5.21 6.09 -17.60
N LEU A 179 -4.68 6.42 -18.77
CA LEU A 179 -3.71 7.50 -18.89
C LEU A 179 -4.41 8.84 -18.60
N PRO A 180 -3.78 9.76 -17.84
CA PRO A 180 -4.31 11.10 -17.63
C PRO A 180 -4.49 11.81 -18.98
N GLY A 181 -5.72 12.23 -19.30
CA GLY A 181 -6.03 13.05 -20.49
C GLY A 181 -6.72 12.32 -21.66
N SER A 182 -6.95 11.01 -21.61
CA SER A 182 -7.75 10.32 -22.64
C SER A 182 -9.25 10.32 -22.28
N SER A 183 -9.95 11.42 -22.60
CA SER A 183 -11.42 11.48 -22.60
C SER A 183 -12.04 10.87 -23.87
N ARG A 184 -11.43 9.81 -24.41
CA ARG A 184 -11.99 9.03 -25.52
C ARG A 184 -12.18 7.58 -25.09
N PRO A 185 -13.38 6.99 -25.26
CA PRO A 185 -13.52 5.55 -25.15
C PRO A 185 -12.60 4.94 -26.21
N SER A 186 -11.62 4.13 -25.78
CA SER A 186 -10.77 3.40 -26.72
C SER A 186 -11.66 2.53 -27.60
N LEU A 187 -11.50 2.68 -28.91
CA LEU A 187 -12.31 2.02 -29.94
C LEU A 187 -11.87 0.56 -30.19
N GLU A 188 -11.24 -0.10 -29.22
CA GLU A 188 -10.61 -1.42 -29.37
C GLU A 188 -11.43 -2.58 -28.79
N SER A 189 -12.69 -2.36 -28.40
CA SER A 189 -13.59 -3.42 -27.91
C SER A 189 -14.75 -3.77 -28.86
N ARG A 190 -14.66 -3.44 -30.16
CA ARG A 190 -15.68 -3.82 -31.17
C ARG A 190 -15.15 -4.73 -32.29
N SER A 191 -14.45 -5.80 -31.96
CA SER A 191 -14.26 -6.90 -32.91
C SER A 191 -14.44 -8.26 -32.25
N SER A 192 -15.70 -8.63 -32.00
CA SER A 192 -16.22 -10.00 -32.05
C SER A 192 -17.73 -9.98 -31.82
N GLY A 193 -18.50 -10.37 -32.85
CA GLY A 193 -19.95 -10.55 -32.74
C GLY A 193 -20.71 -10.07 -33.97
N ALA A 194 -20.68 -10.85 -35.04
CA ALA A 194 -21.70 -10.78 -36.07
C ALA A 194 -22.87 -11.71 -35.69
N ASN A 195 -24.08 -11.14 -35.77
CA ASN A 195 -25.42 -11.75 -35.81
C ASN A 195 -26.10 -12.22 -34.50
N GLY A 196 -27.02 -11.37 -34.02
CA GLY A 196 -28.45 -11.69 -34.01
C GLY A 196 -29.09 -12.19 -32.72
N SER A 197 -29.64 -11.28 -31.90
CA SER A 197 -30.95 -11.42 -31.23
C SER A 197 -31.23 -10.17 -30.39
N VAL A 198 -32.34 -9.49 -30.68
CA VAL A 198 -32.83 -8.31 -29.96
C VAL A 198 -33.67 -8.79 -28.78
N GLY A 199 -33.14 -8.66 -27.56
CA GLY A 199 -33.85 -8.84 -26.30
C GLY A 199 -33.75 -7.57 -25.48
N SER A 200 -34.83 -6.78 -25.48
CA SER A 200 -35.01 -5.56 -24.69
C SER A 200 -35.14 -5.90 -23.20
N GLY A 201 -34.28 -5.31 -22.36
CA GLY A 201 -34.31 -5.47 -20.91
C GLY A 201 -33.11 -4.82 -20.25
N ARG A 202 -32.99 -3.50 -20.36
CA ARG A 202 -31.88 -2.73 -19.80
C ARG A 202 -32.07 -2.58 -18.29
N SER A 203 -31.63 -3.58 -17.52
CA SER A 203 -31.43 -3.47 -16.07
C SER A 203 -30.42 -2.35 -15.80
N LYS A 204 -30.64 -1.55 -14.74
CA LYS A 204 -29.64 -0.61 -14.20
C LYS A 204 -28.37 -1.41 -13.89
N GLN A 205 -27.42 -1.45 -14.82
CA GLN A 205 -26.10 -2.01 -14.60
C GLN A 205 -25.44 -1.21 -13.50
N SER A 206 -25.05 -1.90 -12.42
CA SER A 206 -24.03 -1.44 -11.48
C SER A 206 -22.91 -0.80 -12.29
N VAL A 207 -22.58 0.45 -11.99
CA VAL A 207 -21.43 1.12 -12.61
C VAL A 207 -20.22 0.21 -12.38
N ASP A 208 -19.58 -0.28 -13.45
CA ASP A 208 -18.34 -1.07 -13.36
C ASP A 208 -17.25 -0.16 -12.77
N VAL A 209 -17.17 -0.14 -11.43
CA VAL A 209 -16.14 0.61 -10.71
C VAL A 209 -14.82 -0.12 -10.96
N PRO A 210 -13.83 0.54 -11.59
CA PRO A 210 -12.56 -0.12 -11.89
C PRO A 210 -11.82 -0.46 -10.58
N ARG A 211 -11.70 -1.76 -10.28
CA ARG A 211 -10.93 -2.30 -9.14
C ARG A 211 -9.43 -2.43 -9.42
N LEU A 212 -8.93 -1.57 -10.31
CA LEU A 212 -7.53 -1.55 -10.75
C LEU A 212 -6.80 -0.42 -10.02
N GLY A 213 -5.71 -0.77 -9.33
CA GLY A 213 -4.78 0.19 -8.76
C GLY A 213 -3.71 0.64 -9.75
N GLY A 214 -2.74 1.41 -9.25
CA GLY A 214 -1.59 1.84 -10.04
C GLY A 214 -1.72 3.21 -10.74
N ASP A 215 -2.89 3.84 -10.69
CA ASP A 215 -3.07 5.23 -11.10
C ASP A 215 -2.69 6.18 -9.95
N VAL A 216 -1.49 6.77 -10.05
CA VAL A 216 -0.98 7.71 -9.05
C VAL A 216 -1.89 8.93 -8.91
N SER A 217 -2.55 9.37 -9.99
CA SER A 217 -3.44 10.53 -9.97
C SER A 217 -4.67 10.28 -9.10
N GLN A 218 -5.23 9.07 -9.15
CA GLN A 218 -6.35 8.68 -8.27
C GLN A 218 -5.91 8.59 -6.81
N ILE A 219 -4.69 8.11 -6.55
CA ILE A 219 -4.14 8.07 -5.18
C ILE A 219 -4.00 9.49 -4.63
N GLU A 220 -3.45 10.40 -5.43
CA GLU A 220 -3.34 11.83 -5.09
C GLU A 220 -4.71 12.43 -4.79
N GLU A 221 -5.72 12.16 -5.64
CA GLU A 221 -7.08 12.66 -5.45
C GLU A 221 -7.73 12.14 -4.16
N VAL A 222 -7.63 10.83 -3.87
CA VAL A 222 -8.15 10.25 -2.63
C VAL A 222 -7.55 10.94 -1.41
N VAL A 223 -6.23 11.06 -1.38
CA VAL A 223 -5.56 11.68 -0.23
C VAL A 223 -5.90 13.17 -0.12
N ASP A 224 -6.06 13.86 -1.25
CA ASP A 224 -6.54 15.25 -1.27
C ASP A 224 -7.96 15.39 -0.70
N ARG A 225 -8.88 14.46 -1.03
CA ARG A 225 -10.22 14.43 -0.44
C ARG A 225 -10.17 14.26 1.08
N HIS A 226 -9.34 13.34 1.58
CA HIS A 226 -9.11 13.13 3.02
C HIS A 226 -8.52 14.37 3.70
N LEU A 227 -7.56 15.03 3.05
CA LEU A 227 -6.96 16.27 3.53
C LEU A 227 -7.99 17.39 3.61
N ASN A 228 -8.78 17.61 2.55
CA ASN A 228 -9.86 18.61 2.55
C ASN A 228 -10.86 18.37 3.68
N PHE A 229 -11.24 17.11 3.91
CA PHE A 229 -12.12 16.75 5.01
C PHE A 229 -11.51 17.08 6.39
N ALA A 230 -10.21 16.85 6.56
CA ALA A 230 -9.51 17.17 7.81
C ALA A 230 -9.38 18.69 8.04
N GLU A 231 -9.11 19.48 7.00
CA GLU A 231 -9.04 20.96 7.09
C GLU A 231 -10.36 21.58 7.55
N LEU A 232 -11.51 20.99 7.17
CA LEU A 232 -12.84 21.48 7.55
C LEU A 232 -13.27 21.10 8.97
N ARG A 233 -12.53 20.22 9.67
CA ARG A 233 -12.83 19.76 11.04
C ARG A 233 -11.60 19.78 11.96
N PRO A 234 -11.00 20.96 12.21
CA PRO A 234 -9.81 21.07 13.05
C PRO A 234 -10.06 20.71 14.52
N SER A 235 -11.32 20.71 14.99
CA SER A 235 -11.71 20.49 16.39
C SER A 235 -12.02 19.05 16.79
N ASN A 236 -11.90 18.07 15.89
CA ASN A 236 -12.05 16.65 16.22
C ASN A 236 -10.67 15.96 16.23
N PRO A 237 -9.88 16.08 17.33
CA PRO A 237 -8.55 15.47 17.42
C PRO A 237 -8.59 13.96 17.12
N ASP A 238 -9.70 13.29 17.48
CA ASP A 238 -9.91 11.84 17.32
C ASP A 238 -9.96 11.33 15.87
N TYR A 239 -10.15 12.20 14.86
CA TYR A 239 -10.27 11.74 13.47
C TYR A 239 -8.96 11.10 12.94
N LEU A 240 -7.80 11.47 13.50
CA LEU A 240 -6.48 10.99 13.06
C LEU A 240 -5.43 10.83 14.19
N SER A 241 -5.67 11.30 15.42
CA SER A 241 -4.66 11.29 16.49
C SER A 241 -4.60 10.01 17.34
N GLU A 242 -5.52 9.04 17.18
CA GLU A 242 -5.60 7.82 18.02
C GLU A 242 -4.44 6.80 17.83
N SER A 243 -3.34 7.20 17.19
CA SER A 243 -2.07 6.46 17.23
C SER A 243 -1.02 7.10 18.16
N GLN A 244 -1.38 8.18 18.87
CA GLN A 244 -0.62 8.65 20.02
C GLN A 244 -1.05 7.87 21.27
N PRO A 245 -0.23 6.96 21.83
CA PRO A 245 -0.42 6.62 23.23
C PRO A 245 -0.26 7.92 24.03
N ASP A 246 -1.22 8.22 24.90
CA ASP A 246 -1.16 9.29 25.88
C ASP A 246 0.17 9.23 26.65
N LEU A 247 1.13 10.04 26.22
CA LEU A 247 2.33 10.38 26.98
C LEU A 247 2.18 11.76 27.65
N GLN A 248 0.94 12.19 27.89
CA GLN A 248 0.63 13.35 28.72
C GLN A 248 -0.10 12.92 29.98
N ALA A 249 0.66 12.39 30.95
CA ALA A 249 0.33 12.55 32.36
C ALA A 249 1.54 12.32 33.30
N ASP A 250 2.48 11.41 33.01
CA ASP A 250 3.40 10.95 34.07
C ASP A 250 4.91 11.24 33.90
N SER A 251 5.35 11.97 32.86
CA SER A 251 6.79 12.30 32.69
C SER A 251 7.11 13.79 32.81
N ALA A 252 6.29 14.58 33.51
CA ALA A 252 6.54 16.01 33.76
C ALA A 252 7.69 16.32 34.74
N LYS A 253 8.59 15.36 34.99
CA LYS A 253 9.81 15.59 35.79
C LYS A 253 10.99 14.90 35.11
N THR A 254 11.71 15.68 34.30
CA THR A 254 13.11 15.47 33.85
C THR A 254 13.32 14.76 32.49
N SER A 255 13.06 15.43 31.36
CA SER A 255 13.91 15.34 30.14
C SER A 255 13.48 16.34 29.05
N THR A 256 14.46 16.99 28.43
CA THR A 256 14.36 17.87 27.23
C THR A 256 14.10 17.05 25.95
N ASP A 257 12.95 16.39 25.86
CA ASP A 257 12.63 15.51 24.73
C ASP A 257 11.72 16.20 23.70
N ILE A 258 12.31 16.51 22.54
CA ILE A 258 11.60 16.92 21.32
C ILE A 258 10.75 15.73 20.83
N PRO A 259 9.41 15.82 20.74
CA PRO A 259 8.58 14.72 20.27
C PRO A 259 8.95 14.33 18.83
N LEU A 260 9.21 13.04 18.60
CA LEU A 260 9.43 12.51 17.26
C LEU A 260 8.07 12.41 16.56
N ARG A 261 7.87 13.10 15.42
CA ARG A 261 6.60 12.98 14.66
C ARG A 261 6.45 11.53 14.16
N THR A 262 5.35 10.89 14.55
CA THR A 262 4.87 9.61 14.01
C THR A 262 4.61 9.73 12.50
N VAL A 263 4.47 8.60 11.81
CA VAL A 263 4.17 8.61 10.36
C VAL A 263 2.85 9.35 10.14
N SER A 264 2.83 10.34 9.23
CA SER A 264 1.58 11.04 8.87
C SER A 264 0.53 10.01 8.42
N PRO A 265 -0.69 10.04 8.97
CA PRO A 265 -1.74 9.10 8.57
C PRO A 265 -2.10 9.24 7.08
N PHE A 266 -1.97 10.44 6.51
CA PHE A 266 -2.13 10.67 5.08
C PHE A 266 -1.04 9.98 4.25
N TYR A 267 0.19 9.91 4.75
CA TYR A 267 1.24 9.12 4.10
C TYR A 267 0.96 7.62 4.20
N THR A 268 0.47 7.15 5.35
CA THR A 268 0.07 5.73 5.51
C THR A 268 -1.06 5.38 4.54
N LEU A 269 -2.07 6.26 4.39
CA LEU A 269 -3.14 6.12 3.40
C LEU A 269 -2.56 6.11 1.97
N TYR A 270 -1.69 7.06 1.64
CA TYR A 270 -1.04 7.13 0.33
C TYR A 270 -0.31 5.82 -0.01
N LEU A 271 0.50 5.31 0.93
CA LEU A 271 1.23 4.06 0.75
C LEU A 271 0.29 2.85 0.66
N ARG A 272 -0.76 2.79 1.48
CA ARG A 272 -1.77 1.71 1.41
C ARG A 272 -2.48 1.69 0.06
N ARG A 273 -2.87 2.85 -0.47
CA ARG A 273 -3.54 2.97 -1.78
C ARG A 273 -2.59 2.67 -2.94
N LEU A 274 -1.31 3.03 -2.83
CA LEU A 274 -0.27 2.61 -3.78
C LEU A 274 -0.14 1.08 -3.87
N LEU A 275 -0.35 0.39 -2.76
CA LEU A 275 -0.22 -1.06 -2.65
C LEU A 275 -1.55 -1.82 -2.80
N SER A 276 -2.67 -1.12 -3.01
CA SER A 276 -3.99 -1.72 -3.17
C SER A 276 -4.35 -1.93 -4.64
N GLY A 277 -5.00 -3.05 -4.97
CA GLY A 277 -5.43 -3.37 -6.33
C GLY A 277 -4.29 -3.55 -7.33
N LEU A 278 -3.21 -4.25 -6.93
CA LEU A 278 -2.05 -4.46 -7.79
C LEU A 278 -2.45 -4.98 -9.18
N PRO A 279 -2.00 -4.34 -10.29
CA PRO A 279 -2.38 -4.74 -11.64
C PRO A 279 -2.02 -6.20 -11.96
N LEU A 280 -2.91 -6.92 -12.65
CA LEU A 280 -2.64 -8.27 -13.13
C LEU A 280 -1.70 -8.17 -14.35
N THR A 281 -0.45 -8.62 -14.19
CA THR A 281 0.59 -8.45 -15.21
C THR A 281 1.43 -9.70 -15.40
N PRO A 282 2.12 -9.87 -16.55
CA PRO A 282 2.91 -11.07 -16.82
C PRO A 282 4.21 -11.16 -16.00
N HIS A 283 4.80 -10.03 -15.60
CA HIS A 283 6.13 -9.97 -14.97
C HIS A 283 6.20 -10.27 -13.46
N GLU A 284 5.06 -10.23 -12.77
CA GLU A 284 4.91 -10.59 -11.35
C GLU A 284 3.63 -11.37 -11.14
N THR A 285 3.62 -12.31 -10.19
CA THR A 285 2.49 -13.23 -9.99
C THR A 285 1.69 -12.94 -8.71
N PHE A 286 1.91 -11.79 -8.05
CA PHE A 286 1.21 -11.43 -6.83
C PHE A 286 -0.31 -11.32 -6.99
N SER A 287 -0.77 -10.77 -8.12
CA SER A 287 -2.20 -10.65 -8.46
C SER A 287 -2.74 -11.85 -9.23
N HIS A 288 -1.91 -12.85 -9.54
CA HIS A 288 -2.39 -14.07 -10.20
C HIS A 288 -3.18 -14.88 -9.15
N PRO A 289 -4.33 -15.48 -9.52
CA PRO A 289 -5.12 -16.23 -8.56
C PRO A 289 -4.35 -17.45 -8.06
N VAL A 290 -4.26 -17.60 -6.74
CA VAL A 290 -3.78 -18.84 -6.11
C VAL A 290 -4.91 -19.86 -5.97
N ALA A 291 -6.14 -19.35 -5.89
CA ALA A 291 -7.37 -20.11 -5.84
C ALA A 291 -8.51 -19.34 -6.51
N CYS A 292 -9.62 -20.02 -6.75
CA CYS A 292 -10.87 -19.43 -7.21
C CYS A 292 -12.05 -20.10 -6.52
N VAL A 293 -12.90 -19.27 -5.90
CA VAL A 293 -14.19 -19.66 -5.36
C VAL A 293 -15.19 -19.71 -6.51
N ILE A 294 -15.76 -20.89 -6.74
CA ILE A 294 -16.86 -21.09 -7.68
C ILE A 294 -18.12 -21.34 -6.86
N ALA A 295 -19.11 -20.47 -6.96
CA ALA A 295 -20.30 -20.51 -6.11
C ALA A 295 -21.62 -20.67 -6.86
N THR A 296 -22.50 -21.52 -6.35
CA THR A 296 -23.86 -21.75 -6.85
C THR A 296 -24.85 -21.82 -5.70
N SER A 297 -26.09 -21.36 -5.88
CA SER A 297 -27.13 -21.43 -4.86
C SER A 297 -27.81 -22.81 -4.85
N SER A 298 -28.32 -23.22 -3.70
CA SER A 298 -29.26 -24.35 -3.59
C SER A 298 -30.57 -24.12 -4.36
N ARG A 299 -30.90 -22.86 -4.73
CA ARG A 299 -32.04 -22.53 -5.59
C ARG A 299 -31.86 -22.99 -7.05
N ASN A 300 -30.62 -23.25 -7.48
CA ASN A 300 -30.37 -23.74 -8.84
C ASN A 300 -30.93 -25.16 -9.00
N PRO A 301 -31.70 -25.47 -10.06
CA PRO A 301 -32.29 -26.80 -10.25
C PRO A 301 -31.25 -27.89 -10.53
N ALA A 302 -30.06 -27.54 -11.03
CA ALA A 302 -28.98 -28.48 -11.33
C ALA A 302 -27.60 -27.94 -10.90
N PRO A 303 -27.31 -27.80 -9.59
CA PRO A 303 -26.11 -27.13 -9.10
C PRO A 303 -24.80 -27.77 -9.56
N ILE A 304 -24.75 -29.10 -9.67
CA ILE A 304 -23.56 -29.84 -10.12
C ILE A 304 -23.24 -29.55 -11.59
N GLU A 305 -24.25 -29.42 -12.45
CA GLU A 305 -24.06 -29.07 -13.85
C GLU A 305 -23.58 -27.62 -13.97
N GLU A 306 -24.14 -26.72 -13.17
CA GLU A 306 -23.73 -25.33 -13.11
C GLU A 306 -22.27 -25.19 -12.64
N PHE A 307 -21.84 -25.93 -11.61
CA PHE A 307 -20.43 -25.96 -11.21
C PHE A 307 -19.50 -26.42 -12.33
N LYS A 308 -19.89 -27.42 -13.12
CA LYS A 308 -19.12 -27.87 -14.30
C LYS A 308 -19.09 -26.80 -15.39
N ARG A 309 -20.20 -26.09 -15.59
CA ARG A 309 -20.28 -24.98 -16.55
C ARG A 309 -19.34 -23.84 -16.17
N LEU A 310 -19.39 -23.39 -14.91
CA LEU A 310 -18.51 -22.35 -14.38
C LEU A 310 -17.03 -22.77 -14.40
N TYR A 311 -16.73 -24.04 -14.09
CA TYR A 311 -15.37 -24.57 -14.25
C TYR A 311 -14.88 -24.46 -15.70
N THR A 312 -15.68 -24.91 -16.66
CA THR A 312 -15.33 -24.83 -18.09
C THR A 312 -15.17 -23.38 -18.54
N ALA A 313 -16.04 -22.46 -18.09
CA ALA A 313 -15.96 -21.04 -18.40
C ALA A 313 -14.61 -20.44 -17.94
N THR A 314 -14.18 -20.73 -16.72
CA THR A 314 -12.90 -20.21 -16.18
C THR A 314 -11.66 -20.94 -16.72
N ASN A 315 -11.81 -22.17 -17.20
CA ASN A 315 -10.68 -22.99 -17.66
C ASN A 315 -10.39 -22.79 -19.17
N THR A 316 -11.43 -22.87 -20.00
CA THR A 316 -11.31 -22.86 -21.47
C THR A 316 -12.28 -21.91 -22.18
N GLY A 317 -13.26 -21.36 -21.46
CA GLY A 317 -14.29 -20.48 -22.01
C GLY A 317 -13.98 -18.99 -21.86
N ASP A 318 -15.04 -18.19 -21.84
CA ASP A 318 -14.97 -16.73 -21.89
C ASP A 318 -14.33 -16.10 -20.65
N ASP A 319 -14.31 -16.81 -19.52
CA ASP A 319 -13.71 -16.37 -18.26
C ASP A 319 -12.27 -16.83 -18.07
N ARG A 320 -11.68 -17.44 -19.10
CA ARG A 320 -10.27 -17.82 -19.09
C ARG A 320 -9.37 -16.59 -19.00
N LEU A 321 -8.40 -16.65 -18.10
CA LEU A 321 -7.37 -15.64 -17.95
C LEU A 321 -6.40 -15.62 -19.13
N PRO A 322 -5.66 -14.52 -19.33
CA PRO A 322 -4.66 -14.43 -20.39
C PRO A 322 -3.65 -15.59 -20.33
N GLN A 323 -3.10 -15.95 -21.49
CA GLN A 323 -2.20 -17.10 -21.65
C GLN A 323 -0.90 -17.05 -20.83
N TRP A 324 -0.52 -15.87 -20.32
CA TRP A 324 0.63 -15.67 -19.43
C TRP A 324 0.29 -15.86 -17.95
N VAL A 325 -0.99 -16.04 -17.60
CA VAL A 325 -1.42 -16.47 -16.27
C VAL A 325 -1.46 -17.99 -16.25
N ASN A 326 -0.87 -18.60 -15.22
CA ASN A 326 -0.98 -20.03 -15.03
C ASN A 326 -2.43 -20.38 -14.65
N ASN A 327 -3.10 -21.21 -15.45
CA ASN A 327 -4.48 -21.60 -15.25
C ASN A 327 -4.68 -22.70 -14.18
N GLU A 328 -3.58 -23.32 -13.74
CA GLU A 328 -3.54 -24.29 -12.65
C GLU A 328 -3.50 -23.56 -11.30
N TYR A 329 -4.69 -23.18 -10.85
CA TYR A 329 -4.95 -22.65 -9.51
C TYR A 329 -6.10 -23.42 -8.85
N LEU A 330 -6.09 -23.48 -7.52
CA LEU A 330 -7.06 -24.26 -6.74
C LEU A 330 -8.50 -23.81 -7.06
N ARG A 331 -9.40 -24.75 -7.36
CA ARG A 331 -10.84 -24.48 -7.47
C ARG A 331 -11.52 -24.91 -6.18
N TYR A 332 -12.27 -24.00 -5.57
CA TYR A 332 -12.97 -24.23 -4.31
C TYR A 332 -14.47 -23.99 -4.51
N TYR A 333 -15.27 -25.03 -4.33
CA TYR A 333 -16.69 -25.02 -4.68
C TYR A 333 -17.55 -24.66 -3.47
N VAL A 334 -18.41 -23.65 -3.61
CA VAL A 334 -19.26 -23.18 -2.51
C VAL A 334 -20.73 -23.33 -2.90
N LEU A 335 -21.46 -24.16 -2.16
CA LEU A 335 -22.91 -24.22 -2.26
C LEU A 335 -23.50 -23.23 -1.26
N ILE A 336 -24.26 -22.24 -1.73
CA ILE A 336 -24.93 -21.26 -0.87
C ILE A 336 -26.33 -21.76 -0.56
N HIS A 337 -26.55 -22.10 0.70
CA HIS A 337 -27.84 -22.52 1.23
C HIS A 337 -28.65 -21.33 1.74
N ASP A 338 -29.87 -21.23 1.24
CA ASP A 338 -30.90 -20.31 1.72
C ASP A 338 -31.56 -20.88 2.98
N GLU A 339 -31.17 -20.39 4.16
CA GLU A 339 -31.64 -20.91 5.45
C GLU A 339 -33.15 -20.71 5.67
N ASP A 340 -33.76 -19.70 5.04
CA ASP A 340 -35.16 -19.35 5.30
C ASP A 340 -36.14 -20.08 4.36
N ASN A 341 -35.70 -20.41 3.14
CA ASN A 341 -36.59 -20.97 2.10
C ASN A 341 -36.26 -22.40 1.67
N ASP A 342 -35.03 -22.87 1.86
CA ASP A 342 -34.60 -24.18 1.37
C ASP A 342 -34.55 -25.25 2.47
N ASP A 343 -34.65 -26.51 2.05
CA ASP A 343 -34.50 -27.67 2.94
C ASP A 343 -33.01 -28.00 3.15
N ILE A 344 -32.55 -27.82 4.39
CA ILE A 344 -31.16 -28.10 4.79
C ILE A 344 -30.76 -29.55 4.52
N GLN A 345 -31.66 -30.54 4.67
CA GLN A 345 -31.32 -31.95 4.45
C GLN A 345 -31.01 -32.22 2.99
N LYS A 346 -31.75 -31.59 2.06
CA LYS A 346 -31.46 -31.66 0.62
C LYS A 346 -30.13 -31.00 0.29
N SER A 347 -29.85 -29.85 0.89
CA SER A 347 -28.60 -29.11 0.67
C SER A 347 -27.38 -29.86 1.21
N VAL A 348 -27.50 -30.52 2.37
CA VAL A 348 -26.46 -31.40 2.94
C VAL A 348 -26.25 -32.63 2.05
N ALA A 349 -27.31 -33.28 1.56
CA ALA A 349 -27.19 -34.42 0.66
C ALA A 349 -26.51 -34.03 -0.68
N LEU A 350 -26.88 -32.88 -1.24
CA LEU A 350 -26.24 -32.31 -2.43
C LEU A 350 -24.77 -31.97 -2.18
N TYR A 351 -24.45 -31.38 -1.02
CA TYR A 351 -23.08 -31.08 -0.63
C TYR A 351 -22.20 -32.34 -0.52
N GLU A 352 -22.73 -33.43 0.06
CA GLU A 352 -22.03 -34.72 0.06
C GLU A 352 -21.86 -35.30 -1.35
N GLN A 353 -22.84 -35.09 -2.25
CA GLN A 353 -22.68 -35.43 -3.65
C GLN A 353 -21.60 -34.59 -4.34
N MET A 354 -21.51 -33.29 -4.04
CA MET A 354 -20.46 -32.41 -4.55
C MET A 354 -19.08 -32.87 -4.12
N LYS A 355 -18.89 -33.23 -2.85
CA LYS A 355 -17.60 -33.77 -2.36
C LYS A 355 -17.15 -35.00 -3.14
N ARG A 356 -18.08 -35.87 -3.53
CA ARG A 356 -17.78 -37.06 -4.36
C ARG A 356 -17.36 -36.69 -5.79
N HIS A 357 -17.90 -35.60 -6.36
CA HIS A 357 -17.61 -35.18 -7.74
C HIS A 357 -16.37 -34.29 -7.86
N PHE A 358 -16.18 -33.36 -6.91
CA PHE A 358 -15.19 -32.29 -6.99
C PHE A 358 -14.06 -32.42 -5.94
N GLY A 359 -14.19 -33.39 -5.02
CA GLY A 359 -13.23 -33.61 -3.94
C GLY A 359 -13.51 -32.76 -2.70
N LEU A 360 -12.50 -32.67 -1.81
CA LEU A 360 -12.65 -32.09 -0.48
C LEU A 360 -12.65 -30.56 -0.44
N HIS A 361 -12.33 -29.89 -1.56
CA HIS A 361 -12.31 -28.43 -1.67
C HIS A 361 -13.71 -27.87 -1.93
N CYS A 362 -14.63 -28.16 -1.01
CA CYS A 362 -16.02 -27.74 -1.07
C CYS A 362 -16.48 -27.19 0.28
N HIS A 363 -17.38 -26.20 0.29
CA HIS A 363 -18.04 -25.69 1.50
C HIS A 363 -19.55 -25.48 1.29
N LEU A 364 -20.32 -25.68 2.36
CA LEU A 364 -21.76 -25.36 2.42
C LEU A 364 -21.94 -24.08 3.22
N LEU A 365 -22.13 -22.96 2.53
CA LEU A 365 -22.31 -21.65 3.17
C LEU A 365 -23.80 -21.40 3.41
N ARG A 366 -24.21 -21.37 4.68
CA ARG A 366 -25.60 -21.14 5.08
C ARG A 366 -25.81 -19.67 5.38
N LEU A 367 -26.78 -19.05 4.72
CA LEU A 367 -27.07 -17.62 4.89
C LEU A 367 -28.58 -17.38 4.93
N ARG A 368 -29.05 -16.37 5.66
CA ARG A 368 -30.48 -16.00 5.79
C ARG A 368 -30.99 -15.08 4.69
N SER A 369 -32.08 -15.44 4.00
CA SER A 369 -32.58 -14.71 2.82
C SER A 369 -33.29 -13.41 3.08
N SER A 370 -33.76 -13.16 4.28
CA SER A 370 -34.23 -11.83 4.66
C SER A 370 -33.11 -10.79 4.51
N GLN A 371 -33.42 -9.64 3.92
CA GLN A 371 -32.54 -8.48 3.95
C GLN A 371 -32.38 -8.03 5.41
N CYS A 372 -31.14 -7.96 5.89
CA CYS A 372 -30.83 -7.45 7.22
C CYS A 372 -30.89 -5.92 7.21
N VAL A 373 -31.61 -5.34 8.17
CA VAL A 373 -31.72 -3.90 8.36
C VAL A 373 -31.08 -3.48 9.68
N PRO A 374 -30.59 -2.22 9.82
CA PRO A 374 -29.95 -1.76 11.05
C PRO A 374 -30.81 -1.84 12.32
N SER A 375 -32.13 -1.99 12.18
CA SER A 375 -33.06 -2.13 13.30
C SER A 375 -33.22 -3.56 13.82
N ASP A 376 -32.66 -4.56 13.14
CA ASP A 376 -32.75 -5.96 13.58
C ASP A 376 -31.82 -6.20 14.78
N ASP A 377 -32.28 -6.98 15.77
CA ASP A 377 -31.58 -7.19 17.06
C ASP A 377 -30.15 -7.76 16.91
N ASP A 378 -29.90 -8.59 15.89
CA ASP A 378 -28.60 -9.22 15.59
C ASP A 378 -27.94 -8.65 14.32
N SER A 379 -28.28 -7.41 13.94
CA SER A 379 -27.69 -6.76 12.77
C SER A 379 -26.26 -6.28 13.06
N THR A 380 -25.40 -6.46 12.08
CA THR A 380 -24.06 -5.88 12.05
C THR A 380 -23.80 -5.26 10.68
N ARG A 381 -23.00 -4.20 10.62
CA ARG A 381 -22.65 -3.57 9.33
C ARG A 381 -21.59 -4.40 8.63
N LEU A 382 -21.70 -4.50 7.30
CA LEU A 382 -20.65 -5.10 6.50
C LEU A 382 -19.35 -4.31 6.71
N PRO A 383 -18.24 -4.95 7.13
CA PRO A 383 -16.98 -4.25 7.32
C PRO A 383 -16.48 -3.64 6.01
N ILE A 384 -15.85 -2.48 6.08
CA ILE A 384 -15.25 -1.84 4.91
C ILE A 384 -13.92 -2.53 4.59
N SER A 385 -13.69 -2.83 3.30
CA SER A 385 -12.43 -3.41 2.81
C SER A 385 -11.29 -2.39 2.94
N GLU A 386 -10.31 -2.67 3.81
CA GLU A 386 -9.09 -1.88 4.01
C GLU A 386 -8.28 -1.75 2.70
N TRP A 387 -8.25 -2.84 1.91
CA TRP A 387 -7.46 -2.99 0.68
C TRP A 387 -8.25 -2.65 -0.59
N MET A 388 -9.15 -1.67 -0.50
CA MET A 388 -9.81 -1.09 -1.67
C MET A 388 -8.88 -0.17 -2.47
N THR A 389 -9.10 -0.10 -3.78
CA THR A 389 -8.30 0.78 -4.65
C THR A 389 -8.68 2.25 -4.47
N ALA A 390 -7.81 3.15 -4.93
CA ALA A 390 -8.12 4.57 -4.93
C ALA A 390 -9.38 4.89 -5.76
N GLY A 391 -9.53 4.26 -6.94
CA GLY A 391 -10.72 4.41 -7.78
C GLY A 391 -12.01 3.93 -7.11
N GLU A 392 -11.95 2.83 -6.35
CA GLU A 392 -13.11 2.34 -5.58
C GLU A 392 -13.50 3.31 -4.47
N GLU A 393 -12.54 3.87 -3.75
CA GLU A 393 -12.81 4.83 -2.69
C GLU A 393 -13.36 6.14 -3.24
N LEU A 394 -12.82 6.65 -4.36
CA LEU A 394 -13.38 7.84 -5.03
C LEU A 394 -14.82 7.62 -5.48
N ALA A 395 -15.14 6.45 -6.03
CA ALA A 395 -16.51 6.11 -6.40
C ALA A 395 -17.43 6.07 -5.18
N ALA A 396 -16.96 5.52 -4.06
CA ALA A 396 -17.70 5.47 -2.80
C ALA A 396 -17.90 6.85 -2.15
N ILE A 397 -16.90 7.74 -2.22
CA ILE A 397 -17.00 9.14 -1.81
C ILE A 397 -18.05 9.85 -2.69
N HIS A 398 -17.90 9.76 -4.01
CA HIS A 398 -18.79 10.42 -4.96
C HIS A 398 -20.25 9.97 -4.80
N GLN A 399 -20.48 8.68 -4.59
CA GLN A 399 -21.82 8.14 -4.36
C GLN A 399 -22.46 8.74 -3.10
N ARG A 400 -21.72 8.84 -2.00
CA ARG A 400 -22.21 9.42 -0.73
C ARG A 400 -22.35 10.94 -0.78
N GLU A 401 -21.60 11.63 -1.65
CA GLU A 401 -21.75 13.07 -1.88
C GLU A 401 -22.99 13.41 -2.71
N THR A 402 -23.32 12.54 -3.67
CA THR A 402 -24.46 12.72 -4.57
C THR A 402 -25.76 12.12 -4.03
N SER A 403 -25.70 11.26 -3.01
CA SER A 403 -26.88 10.71 -2.37
C SER A 403 -27.66 11.78 -1.60
N HIS A 404 -28.96 11.85 -1.84
CA HIS A 404 -29.87 12.73 -1.09
C HIS A 404 -30.20 12.19 0.31
N ASP A 405 -30.00 10.88 0.53
CA ASP A 405 -30.23 10.21 1.80
C ASP A 405 -29.02 10.42 2.74
N LEU A 406 -29.32 10.77 3.99
CA LEU A 406 -28.32 10.95 5.06
C LEU A 406 -27.90 9.63 5.71
N GLU A 407 -28.59 8.53 5.37
CA GLU A 407 -28.30 7.20 5.87
C GLU A 407 -27.05 6.62 5.20
N ASP A 408 -26.27 5.85 5.95
CA ASP A 408 -25.07 5.21 5.42
C ASP A 408 -25.46 4.09 4.45
N PRO A 409 -25.01 4.12 3.18
CA PRO A 409 -25.37 3.09 2.20
C PRO A 409 -24.73 1.73 2.46
N THR A 410 -23.90 1.60 3.51
CA THR A 410 -23.22 0.34 3.85
C THR A 410 -24.24 -0.76 4.20
N PRO A 411 -24.28 -1.89 3.48
CA PRO A 411 -25.20 -2.98 3.76
C PRO A 411 -25.03 -3.55 5.17
N CYS A 412 -26.11 -4.05 5.76
CA CYS A 412 -26.09 -4.82 7.00
C CYS A 412 -26.21 -6.32 6.71
N LEU A 413 -25.69 -7.14 7.63
CA LEU A 413 -25.85 -8.57 7.63
C LEU A 413 -26.15 -9.05 9.04
N PHE A 414 -26.70 -10.26 9.16
CA PHE A 414 -26.89 -10.86 10.46
C PHE A 414 -25.58 -11.39 11.02
N GLU A 415 -25.39 -11.32 12.34
CA GLU A 415 -24.19 -11.86 12.99
C GLU A 415 -24.02 -13.37 12.74
N SER A 416 -25.12 -14.11 12.57
CA SER A 416 -25.10 -15.52 12.14
C SER A 416 -24.40 -15.71 10.79
N ASP A 417 -24.71 -14.86 9.82
CA ASP A 417 -24.18 -14.91 8.47
C ASP A 417 -22.73 -14.45 8.47
N ALA A 418 -22.41 -13.41 9.25
CA ALA A 418 -21.03 -12.95 9.48
C ALA A 418 -20.16 -14.08 10.05
N ALA A 419 -20.66 -14.83 11.04
CA ALA A 419 -19.97 -15.97 11.64
C ALA A 419 -19.78 -17.13 10.65
N ALA A 420 -20.80 -17.42 9.83
CA ALA A 420 -20.71 -18.42 8.78
C ALA A 420 -19.62 -18.07 7.75
N ILE A 421 -19.58 -16.81 7.29
CA ILE A 421 -18.55 -16.33 6.36
C ILE A 421 -17.16 -16.39 6.99
N ARG A 422 -17.00 -15.96 8.25
CA ARG A 422 -15.72 -16.06 8.99
C ARG A 422 -15.21 -17.50 9.06
N THR A 423 -16.12 -18.46 9.27
CA THR A 423 -15.80 -19.90 9.32
C THR A 423 -15.39 -20.41 7.95
N PHE A 424 -16.17 -20.11 6.91
CA PHE A 424 -15.85 -20.44 5.52
C PHE A 424 -14.46 -19.95 5.10
N VAL A 425 -14.16 -18.66 5.31
CA VAL A 425 -12.87 -18.08 4.92
C VAL A 425 -11.72 -18.74 5.68
N ARG A 426 -11.91 -19.01 6.98
CA ARG A 426 -10.91 -19.70 7.80
C ARG A 426 -10.63 -21.11 7.28
N GLU A 427 -11.66 -21.88 6.96
CA GLU A 427 -11.50 -23.24 6.40
C GLU A 427 -10.83 -23.21 5.02
N LEU A 428 -11.29 -22.32 4.13
CA LEU A 428 -10.69 -22.11 2.81
C LEU A 428 -9.17 -21.86 2.92
N VAL A 429 -8.77 -20.96 3.81
CA VAL A 429 -7.36 -20.59 3.98
C VAL A 429 -6.55 -21.71 4.64
N THR A 430 -6.99 -22.19 5.80
CA THR A 430 -6.21 -23.09 6.65
C THR A 430 -6.16 -24.53 6.15
N GLN A 431 -7.20 -24.98 5.43
CA GLN A 431 -7.30 -26.37 4.97
C GLN A 431 -6.95 -26.53 3.48
N SER A 432 -7.07 -25.47 2.67
CA SER A 432 -6.91 -25.57 1.21
C SER A 432 -5.84 -24.64 0.64
N ILE A 433 -5.92 -23.32 0.85
CA ILE A 433 -5.00 -22.37 0.21
C ILE A 433 -3.58 -22.53 0.75
N VAL A 434 -3.38 -22.38 2.08
CA VAL A 434 -2.03 -22.44 2.66
C VAL A 434 -1.38 -23.80 2.43
N PRO A 435 -2.02 -24.95 2.73
CA PRO A 435 -1.42 -26.26 2.45
C PRO A 435 -1.17 -26.51 0.96
N GLY A 436 -2.03 -25.99 0.07
CA GLY A 436 -1.86 -26.09 -1.37
C GLY A 436 -0.64 -25.30 -1.87
N MET A 437 -0.49 -24.07 -1.40
CA MET A 437 0.66 -23.22 -1.72
C MET A 437 1.97 -23.80 -1.16
N GLU A 438 1.98 -24.31 0.07
CA GLU A 438 3.14 -24.99 0.67
C GLU A 438 3.61 -26.16 -0.19
N ARG A 439 2.67 -27.00 -0.63
CA ARG A 439 2.96 -28.16 -1.49
C ARG A 439 3.55 -27.74 -2.83
N LEU A 440 2.97 -26.72 -3.48
CA LEU A 440 3.47 -26.19 -4.75
C LEU A 440 4.86 -25.56 -4.59
N CYS A 441 5.08 -24.81 -3.52
CA CYS A 441 6.41 -24.28 -3.18
C CYS A 441 7.45 -25.39 -3.03
N ALA A 442 7.14 -26.43 -2.27
CA ALA A 442 8.04 -27.57 -2.09
C ALA A 442 8.33 -28.26 -3.44
N GLN A 443 7.29 -28.52 -4.23
CA GLN A 443 7.40 -29.15 -5.55
C GLN A 443 8.28 -28.33 -6.51
N TRP A 444 8.01 -27.05 -6.69
CA TRP A 444 8.78 -26.21 -7.62
C TRP A 444 10.21 -25.97 -7.11
N ASN A 445 10.42 -25.90 -5.79
CA ASN A 445 11.75 -25.77 -5.21
C ASN A 445 12.59 -27.02 -5.52
N GLU A 446 12.05 -28.22 -5.34
CA GLU A 446 12.74 -29.49 -5.63
C GLU A 446 12.93 -29.74 -7.13
N GLN A 447 11.91 -29.45 -7.96
CA GLN A 447 11.92 -29.82 -9.37
C GLN A 447 12.68 -28.81 -10.24
N VAL A 448 12.66 -27.53 -9.88
CA VAL A 448 13.18 -26.45 -10.73
C VAL A 448 14.31 -25.70 -10.06
N ALA A 449 14.09 -25.22 -8.83
CA ALA A 449 15.03 -24.31 -8.18
C ALA A 449 16.32 -25.01 -7.73
N THR A 450 16.27 -26.18 -7.09
CA THR A 450 17.47 -26.90 -6.62
C THR A 450 18.36 -27.36 -7.77
N ARG A 451 17.77 -27.76 -8.91
CA ARG A 451 18.52 -28.14 -10.14
C ARG A 451 19.31 -26.96 -10.71
N ARG A 452 18.78 -25.75 -10.57
CA ARG A 452 19.44 -24.51 -11.03
C ARG A 452 20.37 -23.89 -9.97
N LYS A 453 20.06 -24.06 -8.68
CA LYS A 453 20.86 -23.57 -7.53
C LYS A 453 22.05 -24.48 -7.20
N GLY A 454 21.96 -25.79 -7.47
CA GLY A 454 22.95 -26.80 -7.11
C GLY A 454 23.86 -27.22 -8.28
N LEU A 455 25.16 -26.92 -8.16
CA LEU A 455 26.30 -27.61 -8.77
C LEU A 455 26.44 -27.68 -10.31
N SER A 456 25.45 -27.31 -11.13
CA SER A 456 25.59 -27.33 -12.62
C SER A 456 25.62 -25.94 -13.29
N GLY A 457 25.08 -24.90 -12.64
CA GLY A 457 24.98 -23.55 -13.24
C GLY A 457 26.24 -22.67 -13.13
N ARG A 458 27.19 -22.97 -12.25
CA ARG A 458 28.40 -22.15 -12.03
C ARG A 458 29.63 -22.57 -12.84
N LEU A 459 29.57 -23.66 -13.59
CA LEU A 459 30.72 -24.17 -14.37
C LEU A 459 30.61 -23.91 -15.88
N LEU A 460 29.49 -23.36 -16.38
CA LEU A 460 29.27 -23.16 -17.83
C LEU A 460 29.30 -21.69 -18.28
N SER A 461 29.46 -20.73 -17.37
CA SER A 461 29.58 -19.30 -17.69
C SER A 461 31.03 -18.78 -17.76
N VAL A 462 32.03 -19.59 -17.43
CA VAL A 462 33.46 -19.16 -17.34
C VAL A 462 34.36 -19.81 -18.40
N GLY A 463 33.80 -20.55 -19.36
CA GLY A 463 34.57 -21.33 -20.36
C GLY A 463 34.69 -20.74 -21.77
N LYS A 464 34.54 -19.43 -22.00
CA LYS A 464 34.64 -18.83 -23.36
C LYS A 464 35.83 -17.90 -23.58
N ARG A 465 36.87 -17.99 -22.76
CA ARG A 465 38.19 -17.43 -23.06
C ARG A 465 39.19 -18.56 -22.85
N TRP A 466 40.12 -18.71 -23.79
CA TRP A 466 41.08 -19.82 -24.02
C TRP A 466 40.56 -20.90 -24.99
N GLY A 467 40.96 -20.74 -26.26
CA GLY A 467 40.74 -21.72 -27.31
C GLY A 467 41.82 -22.79 -27.35
N PHE A 468 41.52 -23.89 -28.03
CA PHE A 468 42.34 -24.59 -29.04
C PHE A 468 41.40 -25.58 -29.75
N GLY A 469 41.54 -25.69 -31.07
CA GLY A 469 40.66 -26.51 -31.89
C GLY A 469 40.85 -28.01 -31.69
N LEU A 470 39.79 -28.77 -31.97
CA LEU A 470 39.82 -30.05 -32.67
C LEU A 470 38.38 -30.44 -33.07
N SER A 471 38.22 -30.69 -34.37
CA SER A 471 37.03 -31.27 -34.99
C SER A 471 36.82 -32.73 -34.55
N ARG A 472 35.57 -33.12 -34.29
CA ARG A 472 35.07 -34.50 -34.49
C ARG A 472 33.54 -34.49 -34.60
N ASN A 473 33.06 -34.99 -35.75
CA ASN A 473 31.66 -35.32 -36.02
C ASN A 473 31.07 -36.21 -34.93
N SER A 474 29.97 -35.77 -34.31
CA SER A 474 28.89 -36.66 -33.90
C SER A 474 27.57 -35.89 -33.91
N SER A 475 26.64 -36.35 -34.73
CA SER A 475 25.25 -35.89 -34.75
C SER A 475 24.52 -36.49 -33.55
N THR A 476 24.69 -35.87 -32.39
CA THR A 476 23.77 -35.99 -31.27
C THR A 476 22.96 -34.69 -31.20
N PRO A 477 21.62 -34.75 -31.00
CA PRO A 477 20.82 -33.54 -30.85
C PRO A 477 21.20 -32.91 -29.51
N VAL A 478 22.12 -31.97 -29.55
CA VAL A 478 22.37 -31.05 -28.44
C VAL A 478 21.08 -30.22 -28.29
N PRO A 479 20.41 -30.18 -27.13
CA PRO A 479 19.33 -29.25 -26.94
C PRO A 479 19.89 -27.84 -27.17
N SER A 480 19.22 -27.04 -27.98
CA SER A 480 19.59 -25.67 -28.28
C SER A 480 19.73 -24.86 -26.98
N VAL A 481 20.97 -24.69 -26.49
CA VAL A 481 21.31 -23.78 -25.37
C VAL A 481 21.44 -22.35 -25.93
N GLY A 482 20.40 -21.86 -26.58
CA GLY A 482 20.47 -20.56 -27.25
C GLY A 482 19.13 -19.89 -27.60
N SER A 483 17.99 -20.53 -27.31
CA SER A 483 16.71 -19.84 -27.42
C SER A 483 16.23 -19.50 -26.02
N SER A 484 16.21 -18.20 -25.70
CA SER A 484 15.51 -17.70 -24.53
C SER A 484 14.06 -18.21 -24.53
N SER A 485 13.56 -18.62 -23.37
CA SER A 485 12.14 -18.98 -23.19
C SER A 485 11.23 -17.74 -23.21
N TYR A 486 11.82 -16.53 -23.20
CA TYR A 486 11.11 -15.26 -23.25
C TYR A 486 10.62 -14.98 -24.67
N ASP A 487 9.30 -14.86 -24.82
CA ASP A 487 8.73 -14.37 -26.07
C ASP A 487 8.82 -12.84 -26.09
N SER A 488 9.82 -12.31 -26.78
CA SER A 488 10.02 -10.86 -26.90
C SER A 488 8.99 -10.16 -27.78
N LEU A 489 8.27 -10.89 -28.65
CA LEU A 489 7.19 -10.34 -29.46
C LEU A 489 5.92 -10.18 -28.63
N GLN A 490 5.63 -11.15 -27.77
CA GLN A 490 4.44 -11.11 -26.91
C GLN A 490 4.70 -10.49 -25.53
N GLY A 491 5.96 -10.36 -25.13
CA GLY A 491 6.39 -9.68 -23.90
C GLY A 491 6.21 -10.50 -22.62
N PHE A 492 6.21 -11.84 -22.69
CA PHE A 492 6.04 -12.69 -21.51
C PHE A 492 6.72 -14.07 -21.63
N TYR A 493 6.94 -14.72 -20.48
CA TYR A 493 7.31 -16.14 -20.40
C TYR A 493 6.07 -17.01 -20.32
N ARG A 494 6.02 -18.10 -21.09
CA ARG A 494 4.89 -19.03 -20.95
C ARG A 494 4.84 -19.60 -19.52
N PRO A 495 3.64 -19.82 -18.93
CA PRO A 495 3.52 -20.16 -17.50
C PRO A 495 4.18 -21.48 -17.08
N ASP A 496 4.45 -22.36 -18.04
CA ASP A 496 5.09 -23.66 -17.89
C ASP A 496 6.62 -23.60 -17.99
N THR A 497 7.21 -22.46 -18.37
CA THR A 497 8.66 -22.34 -18.44
C THR A 497 9.27 -22.35 -17.04
N PRO A 498 10.49 -22.88 -16.89
CA PRO A 498 11.17 -22.89 -15.60
C PRO A 498 11.37 -21.48 -15.02
N GLU A 499 11.58 -20.46 -15.85
CA GLU A 499 11.68 -19.06 -15.39
C GLU A 499 10.35 -18.57 -14.78
N ALA A 500 9.22 -18.85 -15.44
CA ALA A 500 7.90 -18.48 -14.94
C ALA A 500 7.53 -19.24 -13.66
N LEU A 501 7.82 -20.55 -13.60
CA LEU A 501 7.60 -21.37 -12.41
C LEU A 501 8.46 -20.90 -11.23
N MET A 502 9.71 -20.51 -11.47
CA MET A 502 10.57 -19.94 -10.44
C MET A 502 10.07 -18.56 -9.98
N ARG A 503 9.53 -17.72 -10.87
CA ARG A 503 8.90 -16.44 -10.49
C ARG A 503 7.71 -16.68 -9.56
N LYS A 504 6.83 -17.63 -9.91
CA LYS A 504 5.67 -18.04 -9.11
C LYS A 504 6.08 -18.63 -7.76
N LEU A 505 7.11 -19.48 -7.73
CA LEU A 505 7.70 -20.00 -6.49
C LEU A 505 8.16 -18.87 -5.56
N ALA A 506 8.87 -17.88 -6.10
CA ALA A 506 9.39 -16.77 -5.30
C ALA A 506 8.26 -15.88 -4.74
N ASP A 507 7.23 -15.63 -5.54
CA ASP A 507 6.03 -14.89 -5.11
C ASP A 507 5.24 -15.66 -4.05
N TYR A 508 4.99 -16.96 -4.24
CA TYR A 508 4.31 -17.79 -3.25
C TYR A 508 5.12 -17.87 -1.94
N ALA A 509 6.44 -18.04 -2.02
CA ALA A 509 7.29 -18.01 -0.84
C ALA A 509 7.19 -16.66 -0.10
N PHE A 510 7.10 -15.54 -0.83
CA PHE A 510 6.89 -14.22 -0.25
C PHE A 510 5.53 -14.11 0.45
N MET A 511 4.44 -14.53 -0.21
CA MET A 511 3.07 -14.56 0.36
C MET A 511 2.99 -15.42 1.62
N LEU A 512 3.69 -16.56 1.64
CA LEU A 512 3.81 -17.46 2.78
C LEU A 512 4.81 -16.99 3.84
N ARG A 513 5.42 -15.81 3.65
CA ARG A 513 6.40 -15.19 4.56
C ARG A 513 7.71 -15.98 4.72
N ASP A 514 8.03 -16.89 3.80
CA ASP A 514 9.37 -17.46 3.62
C ASP A 514 10.23 -16.52 2.76
N PHE A 515 10.54 -15.36 3.34
CA PHE A 515 11.34 -14.32 2.67
C PHE A 515 12.75 -14.79 2.28
N LYS A 516 13.27 -15.84 2.95
CA LYS A 516 14.58 -16.40 2.65
C LYS A 516 14.54 -17.19 1.34
N LEU A 517 13.57 -18.08 1.16
CA LEU A 517 13.38 -18.80 -0.10
C LEU A 517 13.05 -17.82 -1.24
N ALA A 518 12.20 -16.83 -0.99
CA ALA A 518 11.86 -15.79 -1.96
C ALA A 518 13.12 -15.05 -2.43
N GLN A 519 13.91 -14.50 -1.50
CA GLN A 519 15.17 -13.81 -1.79
C GLN A 519 16.11 -14.66 -2.65
N GLN A 520 16.36 -15.92 -2.26
CA GLN A 520 17.29 -16.80 -3.00
C GLN A 520 16.79 -17.14 -4.40
N THR A 521 15.47 -17.18 -4.60
CA THR A 521 14.89 -17.50 -5.90
C THR A 521 14.91 -16.28 -6.82
N TYR A 522 14.64 -15.08 -6.29
CA TYR A 522 14.83 -13.83 -7.04
C TYR A 522 16.26 -13.59 -7.48
N ASP A 523 17.24 -13.93 -6.64
CA ASP A 523 18.67 -13.77 -6.97
C ASP A 523 19.03 -14.47 -8.29
N VAL A 524 18.54 -15.70 -8.46
CA VAL A 524 18.75 -16.50 -9.69
C VAL A 524 18.00 -15.89 -10.87
N LEU A 525 16.72 -15.56 -10.67
CA LEU A 525 15.88 -15.02 -11.75
C LEU A 525 16.39 -13.71 -12.33
N ARG A 526 17.02 -12.87 -11.51
CA ARG A 526 17.56 -11.59 -11.98
C ARG A 526 18.58 -11.76 -13.09
N SER A 527 19.53 -12.69 -12.95
CA SER A 527 20.51 -12.92 -14.02
C SER A 527 19.86 -13.49 -15.28
N ASP A 528 18.88 -14.38 -15.12
CA ASP A 528 18.17 -15.00 -16.24
C ASP A 528 17.38 -13.93 -17.03
N PHE A 529 16.63 -13.08 -16.34
CA PHE A 529 15.85 -12.00 -16.95
C PHE A 529 16.72 -10.90 -17.59
N GLU A 530 17.90 -10.63 -17.02
CA GLU A 530 18.87 -9.70 -17.61
C GLU A 530 19.42 -10.25 -18.93
N HIS A 531 19.79 -11.53 -18.93
CA HIS A 531 20.30 -12.23 -20.12
C HIS A 531 19.27 -12.21 -21.25
N ASP A 532 18.01 -12.48 -20.92
CA ASP A 532 16.89 -12.51 -21.85
C ASP A 532 16.43 -11.11 -22.30
N LYS A 533 16.98 -10.04 -21.71
CA LYS A 533 16.54 -8.64 -21.90
C LYS A 533 15.06 -8.45 -21.58
N ALA A 534 14.49 -9.25 -20.69
CA ALA A 534 13.13 -9.14 -20.18
C ALA A 534 13.07 -8.04 -19.11
N TRP A 535 13.27 -6.77 -19.51
CA TRP A 535 13.54 -5.66 -18.58
C TRP A 535 12.50 -5.47 -17.47
N LYS A 536 11.22 -5.71 -17.76
CA LYS A 536 10.15 -5.58 -16.76
C LYS A 536 10.23 -6.70 -15.71
N TYR A 537 10.52 -7.93 -16.13
CA TYR A 537 10.78 -9.06 -15.24
C TYR A 537 12.06 -8.84 -14.43
N TYR A 538 13.11 -8.34 -15.07
CA TYR A 538 14.37 -7.99 -14.39
C TYR A 538 14.13 -6.94 -13.30
N ALA A 539 13.38 -5.88 -13.61
CA ALA A 539 13.05 -4.82 -12.65
C ALA A 539 12.26 -5.38 -11.46
N GLY A 540 11.20 -6.16 -11.71
CA GLY A 540 10.38 -6.77 -10.66
C GLY A 540 11.14 -7.77 -9.80
N ALA A 541 12.06 -8.55 -10.38
CA ALA A 541 12.90 -9.45 -9.62
C ALA A 541 13.92 -8.70 -8.76
N ASN A 542 14.49 -7.58 -9.22
CA ASN A 542 15.35 -6.72 -8.41
C ASN A 542 14.58 -6.06 -7.25
N GLU A 543 13.38 -5.53 -7.52
CA GLU A 543 12.48 -4.95 -6.52
C GLU A 543 12.17 -5.97 -5.42
N MET A 544 11.68 -7.16 -5.78
CA MET A 544 11.30 -8.15 -4.78
C MET A 544 12.49 -8.83 -4.11
N TYR A 545 13.65 -8.92 -4.77
CA TYR A 545 14.89 -9.33 -4.12
C TYR A 545 15.29 -8.36 -3.01
N LEU A 546 15.20 -7.05 -3.28
CA LEU A 546 15.48 -5.98 -2.33
C LEU A 546 14.53 -6.05 -1.14
N VAL A 547 13.22 -6.06 -1.40
CA VAL A 547 12.18 -6.12 -0.36
C VAL A 547 12.33 -7.40 0.48
N SER A 548 12.52 -8.56 -0.15
CA SER A 548 12.75 -9.83 0.56
C SER A 548 14.03 -9.79 1.41
N THR A 549 15.11 -9.20 0.91
CA THR A 549 16.36 -9.02 1.66
C THR A 549 16.16 -8.11 2.88
N MET A 550 15.31 -7.09 2.74
CA MET A 550 14.98 -6.21 3.85
C MET A 550 14.11 -6.91 4.88
N LEU A 551 13.10 -7.68 4.48
CA LEU A 551 12.20 -8.41 5.38
C LEU A 551 12.84 -9.66 6.03
N ASN A 552 13.81 -10.29 5.36
CA ASN A 552 14.55 -11.45 5.86
C ASN A 552 15.63 -11.02 6.87
N THR A 553 15.44 -11.29 8.16
CA THR A 553 16.29 -10.78 9.24
C THR A 553 17.24 -11.84 9.79
N PRO A 554 18.57 -11.66 9.62
CA PRO A 554 19.40 -11.73 10.83
C PRO A 554 20.64 -10.79 10.86
N GLN A 555 21.02 -10.11 9.77
CA GLN A 555 22.29 -9.35 9.68
C GLN A 555 22.06 -7.85 9.47
N PRO A 556 22.96 -6.94 9.89
CA PRO A 556 22.79 -5.50 9.66
C PRO A 556 22.87 -5.15 8.17
N ILE A 557 22.03 -4.21 7.70
CA ILE A 557 21.91 -3.83 6.27
C ILE A 557 23.22 -3.27 5.73
N ASN A 558 23.95 -2.49 6.54
CA ASN A 558 25.14 -1.75 6.16
C ASN A 558 26.17 -2.58 5.36
N LYS A 559 26.39 -3.86 5.72
CA LYS A 559 27.31 -4.77 5.01
C LYS A 559 26.90 -5.08 3.57
N ARG A 560 25.63 -4.85 3.22
CA ARG A 560 25.07 -5.12 1.88
C ARG A 560 24.60 -3.85 1.18
N LEU A 561 24.83 -2.67 1.76
CA LEU A 561 24.24 -1.42 1.29
C LEU A 561 24.60 -1.12 -0.17
N GLU A 562 25.87 -1.21 -0.54
CA GLU A 562 26.30 -0.94 -1.91
C GLU A 562 25.58 -1.86 -2.92
N SER A 563 25.34 -3.11 -2.53
CA SER A 563 24.64 -4.04 -3.39
C SER A 563 23.14 -3.72 -3.44
N ILE A 564 22.54 -3.35 -2.31
CA ILE A 564 21.16 -2.85 -2.20
C ILE A 564 20.92 -1.65 -3.10
N GLU A 565 21.82 -0.66 -3.05
CA GLU A 565 21.75 0.53 -3.90
C GLU A 565 21.85 0.15 -5.39
N ARG A 566 22.79 -0.73 -5.73
CA ARG A 566 22.93 -1.24 -7.11
C ARG A 566 21.66 -1.90 -7.64
N TRP A 567 21.00 -2.73 -6.82
CA TRP A 567 19.78 -3.43 -7.23
C TRP A 567 18.56 -2.50 -7.30
N LEU A 568 18.48 -1.54 -6.37
CA LEU A 568 17.48 -0.49 -6.41
C LEU A 568 17.63 0.37 -7.68
N GLU A 569 18.86 0.75 -8.03
CA GLU A 569 19.17 1.49 -9.27
C GLU A 569 18.81 0.69 -10.51
N ALA A 570 19.17 -0.59 -10.55
CA ALA A 570 18.82 -1.47 -11.67
C ALA A 570 17.29 -1.59 -11.86
N ALA A 571 16.53 -1.73 -10.77
CA ALA A 571 15.07 -1.77 -10.82
C ALA A 571 14.47 -0.45 -11.32
N VAL A 572 14.83 0.67 -10.69
CA VAL A 572 14.28 2.00 -11.01
C VAL A 572 14.64 2.41 -12.44
N HIS A 573 15.90 2.23 -12.85
CA HIS A 573 16.33 2.53 -14.21
C HIS A 573 15.57 1.68 -15.24
N SER A 574 15.38 0.40 -14.97
CA SER A 574 14.64 -0.49 -15.88
C SER A 574 13.16 -0.09 -15.98
N TYR A 575 12.49 0.15 -14.85
CA TYR A 575 11.10 0.57 -14.87
C TYR A 575 10.90 1.90 -15.61
N VAL A 576 11.75 2.90 -15.37
CA VAL A 576 11.55 4.24 -15.97
C VAL A 576 12.07 4.32 -17.40
N HIS A 577 13.28 3.84 -17.68
CA HIS A 577 13.93 4.07 -18.98
C HIS A 577 13.81 2.90 -19.96
N ARG A 578 13.43 1.70 -19.50
CA ARG A 578 13.31 0.51 -20.37
C ARG A 578 11.88 0.02 -20.54
N CYS A 579 11.01 0.29 -19.57
CA CYS A 579 9.66 -0.24 -19.53
C CYS A 579 8.54 0.81 -19.52
N ASP A 580 8.88 2.09 -19.37
CA ASP A 580 7.90 3.19 -19.22
C ASP A 580 6.83 2.89 -18.15
N ALA A 581 7.28 2.46 -16.98
CA ALA A 581 6.44 1.94 -15.92
C ALA A 581 6.68 2.69 -14.58
N PRO A 582 6.46 4.02 -14.53
CA PRO A 582 6.84 4.87 -13.39
C PRO A 582 6.15 4.50 -12.08
N PHE A 583 4.93 3.94 -12.13
CA PHE A 583 4.24 3.41 -10.95
C PHE A 583 5.09 2.40 -10.17
N TYR A 584 5.73 1.45 -10.87
CA TYR A 584 6.55 0.43 -10.23
C TYR A 584 7.87 0.99 -9.70
N ALA A 585 8.43 2.02 -10.36
CA ALA A 585 9.58 2.74 -9.83
C ALA A 585 9.24 3.47 -8.52
N LEU A 586 8.08 4.12 -8.45
CA LEU A 586 7.56 4.74 -7.23
C LEU A 586 7.38 3.71 -6.12
N ARG A 587 6.67 2.61 -6.41
CA ARG A 587 6.46 1.48 -5.49
C ARG A 587 7.78 0.96 -4.94
N THR A 588 8.75 0.71 -5.81
CA THR A 588 10.09 0.22 -5.45
C THR A 588 10.80 1.17 -4.49
N LEU A 589 10.85 2.47 -4.80
CA LEU A 589 11.56 3.47 -3.99
C LEU A 589 10.93 3.64 -2.60
N LEU A 590 9.60 3.70 -2.52
CA LEU A 590 8.90 3.86 -1.25
C LEU A 590 8.97 2.60 -0.38
N LEU A 591 8.80 1.41 -0.97
CA LEU A 591 8.96 0.14 -0.25
C LEU A 591 10.38 -0.03 0.28
N ALA A 592 11.39 0.27 -0.54
CA ALA A 592 12.79 0.21 -0.12
C ALA A 592 13.06 1.14 1.06
N PHE A 593 12.61 2.40 0.95
CA PHE A 593 12.81 3.40 1.99
C PHE A 593 12.15 3.01 3.32
N GLU A 594 10.88 2.60 3.28
CA GLU A 594 10.14 2.23 4.49
C GLU A 594 10.67 0.93 5.12
N ALA A 595 11.06 -0.06 4.32
CA ALA A 595 11.70 -1.27 4.82
C ALA A 595 13.11 -1.02 5.40
N ALA A 596 13.87 -0.06 4.85
CA ALA A 596 15.15 0.36 5.43
C ALA A 596 14.98 1.10 6.75
N LYS A 597 14.00 2.01 6.85
CA LYS A 597 13.65 2.70 8.10
C LYS A 597 13.21 1.73 9.19
N ALA A 598 12.38 0.76 8.84
CA ALA A 598 11.93 -0.28 9.78
C ALA A 598 13.07 -1.13 10.36
N ARG A 599 14.26 -1.14 9.74
CA ARG A 599 15.43 -1.87 10.24
C ARG A 599 16.41 -1.03 11.05
N GLY A 600 16.31 0.29 11.02
CA GLY A 600 17.16 1.20 11.81
C GLY A 600 18.68 1.08 11.60
N SER A 601 19.15 0.29 10.61
CA SER A 601 20.56 -0.08 10.44
C SER A 601 21.27 0.65 9.30
N LEU A 602 20.53 1.45 8.54
CA LEU A 602 21.06 2.29 7.46
C LEU A 602 21.37 3.69 7.99
N SER A 603 22.43 4.33 7.47
CA SER A 603 22.66 5.74 7.78
C SER A 603 21.48 6.57 7.24
N VAL A 604 21.01 7.53 8.03
CA VAL A 604 19.92 8.43 7.61
C VAL A 604 20.22 9.12 6.28
N ASP A 605 21.49 9.49 6.05
CA ASP A 605 21.91 10.14 4.82
C ASP A 605 21.81 9.21 3.61
N ASP A 606 22.02 7.90 3.78
CA ASP A 606 21.84 6.92 2.71
C ASP A 606 20.36 6.61 2.47
N ALA A 607 19.58 6.48 3.56
CA ALA A 607 18.15 6.23 3.47
C ALA A 607 17.39 7.37 2.77
N ALA A 608 17.73 8.63 3.07
CA ALA A 608 17.06 9.81 2.52
C ALA A 608 17.26 10.01 1.00
N LYS A 609 18.30 9.40 0.41
CA LYS A 609 18.57 9.51 -1.05
C LYS A 609 17.45 8.90 -1.88
N TRP A 610 16.80 7.83 -1.42
CA TRP A 610 15.80 7.09 -2.18
C TRP A 610 14.48 7.86 -2.35
N PRO A 611 13.83 8.37 -1.29
CA PRO A 611 12.69 9.27 -1.44
C PRO A 611 13.06 10.59 -2.11
N ALA A 612 14.29 11.10 -1.97
CA ALA A 612 14.72 12.28 -2.75
C ALA A 612 14.74 12.02 -4.27
N ARG A 613 15.03 10.79 -4.71
CA ARG A 613 14.91 10.39 -6.12
C ARG A 613 13.47 10.41 -6.61
N VAL A 614 12.50 10.03 -5.77
CA VAL A 614 11.06 10.15 -6.09
C VAL A 614 10.71 11.58 -6.50
N LEU A 615 11.23 12.56 -5.74
CA LEU A 615 11.03 13.98 -6.02
C LEU A 615 11.76 14.45 -7.29
N ALA A 616 13.01 14.02 -7.48
CA ALA A 616 13.82 14.41 -8.65
C ALA A 616 13.22 13.88 -9.97
N MET A 617 12.63 12.69 -9.92
CA MET A 617 12.03 12.02 -11.07
C MET A 617 10.55 12.39 -11.28
N SER A 618 9.96 13.22 -10.39
CA SER A 618 8.54 13.62 -10.42
C SER A 618 7.58 12.43 -10.54
N LEU A 619 7.84 11.35 -9.76
CA LEU A 619 7.03 10.13 -9.81
C LEU A 619 5.70 10.24 -9.06
N THR A 620 5.49 11.32 -8.30
CA THR A 620 4.26 11.61 -7.57
C THR A 620 3.64 12.89 -8.09
N GLY A 621 2.35 13.06 -7.82
CA GLY A 621 1.73 14.35 -7.90
C GLY A 621 2.14 15.25 -6.72
N PRO A 622 1.48 16.40 -6.58
CA PRO A 622 1.87 17.40 -5.59
C PRO A 622 1.59 17.03 -4.13
N ILE A 623 0.54 16.26 -3.86
CA ILE A 623 0.22 15.77 -2.51
C ILE A 623 1.29 14.75 -2.11
N GLY A 624 1.60 13.79 -2.98
CA GLY A 624 2.67 12.84 -2.77
C GLY A 624 4.03 13.51 -2.61
N ARG A 625 4.29 14.62 -3.34
CA ARG A 625 5.52 15.42 -3.20
C ARG A 625 5.66 16.00 -1.80
N ALA A 626 4.62 16.66 -1.27
CA ALA A 626 4.64 17.23 0.07
C ALA A 626 4.81 16.13 1.15
N LEU A 627 4.06 15.02 1.02
CA LEU A 627 4.18 13.87 1.92
C LEU A 627 5.58 13.25 1.91
N VAL A 628 6.21 13.10 0.73
CA VAL A 628 7.58 12.58 0.62
C VAL A 628 8.59 13.53 1.29
N MET A 629 8.42 14.85 1.20
CA MET A 629 9.26 15.81 1.92
C MET A 629 9.14 15.65 3.44
N GLU A 630 7.92 15.51 3.97
CA GLU A 630 7.70 15.20 5.39
C GLU A 630 8.39 13.89 5.80
N ARG A 631 8.32 12.86 4.96
CA ARG A 631 8.97 11.58 5.22
C ARG A 631 10.49 11.69 5.26
N ILE A 632 11.08 12.51 4.40
CA ILE A 632 12.52 12.80 4.42
C ILE A 632 12.88 13.58 5.69
N ALA A 633 12.11 14.60 6.05
CA ALA A 633 12.30 15.36 7.29
C ALA A 633 12.26 14.45 8.53
N SER A 634 11.25 13.58 8.61
CA SER A 634 11.11 12.57 9.66
C SER A 634 12.32 11.63 9.74
N CYS A 635 12.90 11.23 8.59
CA CYS A 635 14.11 10.42 8.56
C CYS A 635 15.30 11.14 9.24
N TYR A 636 15.47 12.45 8.98
CA TYR A 636 16.51 13.25 9.64
C TYR A 636 16.25 13.54 11.12
N GLY A 637 14.99 13.44 11.58
CA GLY A 637 14.61 13.64 12.97
C GLY A 637 14.96 12.49 13.93
N GLN A 638 15.19 11.27 13.43
CA GLN A 638 15.38 10.06 14.25
C GLN A 638 16.62 10.06 15.15
N HIS A 639 17.57 10.98 14.97
CA HIS A 639 18.80 11.03 15.77
C HIS A 639 19.02 12.39 16.44
N ARG A 640 19.23 12.35 17.76
CA ARG A 640 19.41 13.49 18.68
C ARG A 640 20.74 14.27 18.53
N ARG A 641 21.44 14.18 17.39
CA ARG A 641 22.74 14.86 17.25
C ARG A 641 22.56 16.30 16.73
N PRO A 642 23.00 17.32 17.48
CA PRO A 642 23.07 18.69 16.95
C PRO A 642 24.04 18.75 15.75
N GLY A 643 23.71 19.53 14.72
CA GLY A 643 24.55 19.72 13.52
C GLY A 643 23.79 19.62 12.19
N ALA A 644 24.47 19.18 11.13
CA ALA A 644 23.97 19.20 9.74
C ALA A 644 22.64 18.46 9.52
N ARG A 645 22.37 17.36 10.25
CA ARG A 645 21.11 16.60 10.13
C ARG A 645 19.90 17.36 10.64
N ARG A 646 20.07 18.13 11.71
CA ARG A 646 19.03 19.03 12.23
C ARG A 646 18.67 20.10 11.20
N ARG A 647 19.66 20.70 10.55
CA ARG A 647 19.44 21.65 9.43
C ARG A 647 18.74 21.01 8.23
N LYS A 648 19.09 19.76 7.89
CA LYS A 648 18.40 19.00 6.83
C LYS A 648 16.93 18.73 7.20
N ARG A 649 16.63 18.27 8.42
CA ARG A 649 15.24 18.12 8.90
C ARG A 649 14.47 19.43 8.74
N ALA A 650 15.05 20.52 9.23
CA ALA A 650 14.42 21.83 9.20
C ALA A 650 14.14 22.30 7.77
N LEU A 651 15.12 22.15 6.86
CA LEU A 651 14.95 22.46 5.45
C LEU A 651 13.84 21.63 4.79
N TRP A 652 13.83 20.31 4.99
CA TRP A 652 12.80 19.44 4.41
C TRP A 652 11.40 19.71 4.99
N SER A 653 11.32 20.06 6.28
CA SER A 653 10.06 20.46 6.92
C SER A 653 9.55 21.78 6.37
N LEU A 654 10.46 22.74 6.16
CA LEU A 654 10.13 24.03 5.53
C LEU A 654 9.63 23.85 4.10
N MET A 655 10.29 23.00 3.30
CA MET A 655 9.84 22.68 1.94
C MET A 655 8.48 21.97 1.93
N ALA A 656 8.21 21.10 2.90
CA ALA A 656 6.90 20.48 3.05
C ALA A 656 5.82 21.53 3.43
N ALA A 657 6.14 22.44 4.35
CA ALA A 657 5.24 23.52 4.75
C ALA A 657 4.88 24.44 3.58
N ASP A 658 5.88 24.83 2.78
CA ASP A 658 5.67 25.63 1.57
C ASP A 658 4.81 24.88 0.54
N ALA A 659 5.11 23.60 0.30
CA ALA A 659 4.33 22.77 -0.61
C ALA A 659 2.87 22.59 -0.16
N TRP A 660 2.59 22.52 1.15
CA TRP A 660 1.22 22.49 1.67
C TRP A 660 0.52 23.84 1.59
N ALA A 661 1.23 24.94 1.87
CA ALA A 661 0.70 26.30 1.79
C ALA A 661 0.29 26.65 0.36
N GLU A 662 1.08 26.26 -0.66
CA GLU A 662 0.72 26.40 -2.08
C GLU A 662 -0.60 25.69 -2.45
N ARG A 663 -1.07 24.73 -1.63
CA ARG A 663 -2.29 23.95 -1.85
C ARG A 663 -3.45 24.33 -0.95
N GLY A 664 -3.30 25.38 -0.16
CA GLY A 664 -4.32 25.79 0.82
C GLY A 664 -4.54 24.75 1.91
N LYS A 665 -3.57 23.85 2.17
CA LYS A 665 -3.63 22.86 3.26
C LYS A 665 -3.02 23.44 4.51
N THR A 666 -3.76 24.38 5.11
CA THR A 666 -3.25 25.23 6.19
C THR A 666 -2.85 24.43 7.41
N VAL A 667 -3.65 23.45 7.84
CA VAL A 667 -3.35 22.63 9.01
C VAL A 667 -2.05 21.83 8.82
N GLN A 668 -1.85 21.23 7.65
CA GLN A 668 -0.60 20.51 7.36
C GLN A 668 0.60 21.44 7.21
N ALA A 669 0.39 22.61 6.60
CA ALA A 669 1.44 23.62 6.46
C ALA A 669 1.91 24.16 7.83
N GLU A 670 0.99 24.44 8.75
CA GLU A 670 1.30 24.86 10.13
C GLU A 670 2.09 23.79 10.88
N GLN A 671 1.65 22.53 10.80
CA GLN A 671 2.36 21.42 11.45
C GLN A 671 3.79 21.26 10.92
N ALA A 672 3.97 21.34 9.60
CA ALA A 672 5.29 21.25 8.98
C ALA A 672 6.17 22.47 9.31
N LEU A 673 5.58 23.67 9.37
CA LEU A 673 6.29 24.90 9.77
C LEU A 673 6.69 24.88 11.25
N ALA A 674 5.84 24.36 12.13
CA ALA A 674 6.16 24.16 13.53
C ALA A 674 7.34 23.18 13.69
N ASP A 675 7.35 22.08 12.93
CA ASP A 675 8.48 21.15 12.90
C ASP A 675 9.76 21.83 12.37
N ALA A 676 9.64 22.68 11.35
CA ALA A 676 10.76 23.47 10.84
C ALA A 676 11.33 24.45 11.89
N LYS A 677 10.47 25.23 12.56
CA LYS A 677 10.86 26.18 13.63
C LYS A 677 11.55 25.46 14.80
N MET A 678 10.97 24.35 15.24
CA MET A 678 11.54 23.49 16.29
C MET A 678 12.90 22.90 15.87
N ALA A 679 12.99 22.39 14.64
CA ALA A 679 14.22 21.87 14.09
C ALA A 679 15.27 22.95 13.85
N TYR A 680 14.94 24.19 13.52
CA TYR A 680 15.91 25.29 13.46
C TYR A 680 16.33 25.81 14.85
N GLY A 681 15.55 25.53 15.90
CA GLY A 681 15.80 26.03 17.26
C GLY A 681 15.20 27.40 17.54
N VAL A 682 14.37 27.89 16.62
CA VAL A 682 13.73 29.22 16.67
C VAL A 682 12.84 29.38 17.89
N VAL A 683 12.29 28.28 18.42
CA VAL A 683 11.38 28.26 19.59
C VAL A 683 12.09 28.54 20.92
N GLN A 684 13.42 28.45 20.99
CA GLN A 684 14.17 28.68 22.24
C GLN A 684 15.16 29.85 22.10
N GLN A 685 16.05 29.79 21.10
CA GLN A 685 16.97 30.86 20.71
C GLN A 685 17.39 30.61 19.27
N VAL A 686 17.19 31.58 18.37
CA VAL A 686 17.64 31.46 16.97
C VAL A 686 19.16 31.47 16.96
N PRO A 687 19.85 30.42 16.46
CA PRO A 687 21.29 30.49 16.31
C PRO A 687 21.65 31.64 15.36
N PRO A 688 22.66 32.48 15.67
CA PRO A 688 22.98 33.67 14.87
C PRO A 688 23.27 33.32 13.40
N GLU A 689 23.84 32.14 13.14
CA GLU A 689 24.09 31.58 11.81
C GLU A 689 22.82 31.32 10.97
N LEU A 690 21.64 31.25 11.60
CA LEU A 690 20.35 30.94 10.98
C LEU A 690 19.37 32.12 11.04
N SER A 691 19.80 33.29 11.52
CA SER A 691 18.99 34.53 11.56
C SER A 691 18.40 34.90 10.20
N PHE A 692 19.12 34.63 9.11
CA PHE A 692 18.65 34.85 7.73
C PHE A 692 17.40 34.03 7.36
N MET A 693 17.06 32.98 8.12
CA MET A 693 15.85 32.17 7.90
C MET A 693 14.60 32.79 8.54
N ILE A 694 14.74 33.75 9.47
CA ILE A 694 13.62 34.36 10.17
C ILE A 694 12.61 34.98 9.18
N PRO A 695 13.02 35.82 8.20
CA PRO A 695 12.07 36.41 7.24
C PRO A 695 11.36 35.35 6.39
N VAL A 696 12.04 34.26 6.06
CA VAL A 696 11.46 33.15 5.28
C VAL A 696 10.38 32.43 6.08
N LEU A 697 10.64 32.18 7.37
CA LEU A 697 9.69 31.53 8.27
C LEU A 697 8.48 32.43 8.56
N GLN A 698 8.68 33.74 8.69
CA GLN A 698 7.61 34.72 8.89
C GLN A 698 6.74 34.85 7.63
N SER A 699 7.34 35.03 6.46
CA SER A 699 6.60 35.11 5.19
C SER A 699 5.77 33.85 4.92
N LEU A 700 6.29 32.67 5.26
CA LEU A 700 5.51 31.45 5.14
C LEU A 700 4.39 31.36 6.19
N GLN A 701 4.62 31.80 7.42
CA GLN A 701 3.57 31.89 8.45
C GLN A 701 2.43 32.80 7.99
N GLU A 702 2.75 33.99 7.46
CA GLU A 702 1.77 34.96 6.94
C GLU A 702 0.93 34.35 5.82
N ARG A 703 1.55 33.65 4.87
CA ARG A 703 0.84 32.94 3.79
C ARG A 703 -0.12 31.88 4.32
N ILE A 704 0.28 31.13 5.36
CA ILE A 704 -0.55 30.09 5.95
C ILE A 704 -1.75 30.70 6.67
N VAL A 705 -1.53 31.75 7.46
CA VAL A 705 -2.61 32.48 8.16
C VAL A 705 -3.58 33.11 7.16
N SER A 706 -3.06 33.78 6.12
CA SER A 706 -3.89 34.34 5.04
C SER A 706 -4.76 33.26 4.39
N GLY A 707 -4.17 32.11 4.01
CA GLY A 707 -4.93 31.01 3.41
C GLY A 707 -6.00 30.42 4.34
N ARG A 708 -5.81 30.49 5.67
CA ARG A 708 -6.81 30.05 6.64
C ARG A 708 -7.98 31.03 6.74
N LEU A 709 -7.68 32.33 6.75
CA LEU A 709 -8.71 33.39 6.76
C LEU A 709 -9.58 33.33 5.49
N ASP A 710 -8.94 33.11 4.33
CA ASP A 710 -9.64 32.90 3.05
C ASP A 710 -10.59 31.69 3.11
N ALA A 711 -10.15 30.58 3.71
CA ALA A 711 -10.96 29.36 3.86
C ALA A 711 -12.17 29.55 4.80
N LEU A 712 -12.09 30.50 5.74
CA LEU A 712 -13.19 30.87 6.64
C LEU A 712 -14.16 31.90 6.02
N GLY A 713 -13.93 32.35 4.78
CA GLY A 713 -14.82 33.27 4.07
C GLY A 713 -14.72 34.72 4.52
N HIS A 714 -13.59 35.13 5.09
CA HIS A 714 -13.31 36.55 5.36
C HIS A 714 -12.77 37.21 4.09
N ASP A 715 -13.65 37.71 3.23
CA ASP A 715 -13.28 38.47 2.03
C ASP A 715 -12.73 39.86 2.39
N GLU A 716 -11.50 40.13 1.94
CA GLU A 716 -10.90 41.45 1.65
C GLU A 716 -11.21 42.61 2.62
N GLN A 717 -10.74 42.51 3.86
CA GLN A 717 -10.17 43.62 4.64
C GLN A 717 -9.53 43.00 5.88
N VAL A 718 -8.30 42.49 5.72
CA VAL A 718 -7.52 41.98 6.85
C VAL A 718 -7.11 43.18 7.70
N ASP A 719 -7.83 43.43 8.79
CA ASP A 719 -7.40 44.36 9.83
C ASP A 719 -6.07 43.86 10.40
N GLU A 720 -5.06 44.74 10.45
CA GLU A 720 -3.72 44.46 11.01
C GLU A 720 -3.81 43.82 12.41
N HIS A 721 -4.86 44.13 13.16
CA HIS A 721 -5.14 43.61 14.50
C HIS A 721 -5.51 42.12 14.57
N VAL A 722 -6.08 41.51 13.52
CA VAL A 722 -6.41 40.05 13.53
C VAL A 722 -5.15 39.21 13.28
N LEU A 723 -4.23 39.72 12.47
CA LEU A 723 -2.91 39.10 12.27
C LEU A 723 -2.07 39.16 13.55
N GLU A 724 -2.17 40.23 14.34
CA GLU A 724 -1.47 40.37 15.63
C GLU A 724 -1.98 39.38 16.70
N ASP A 725 -3.29 39.08 16.75
CA ASP A 725 -3.87 38.12 17.72
C ASP A 725 -3.57 36.65 17.38
N GLU A 726 -3.49 36.29 16.09
CA GLU A 726 -3.11 34.92 15.66
C GLU A 726 -1.60 34.71 15.49
N MET A 727 -0.80 35.79 15.46
CA MET A 727 0.67 35.76 15.50
C MET A 727 1.18 36.26 16.85
N PRO A 728 1.25 35.41 17.91
CA PRO A 728 1.97 35.80 19.11
C PRO A 728 3.45 36.00 18.73
N VAL A 729 3.85 37.26 18.67
CA VAL A 729 5.25 37.66 18.50
C VAL A 729 5.95 37.27 19.80
N ASP A 730 6.59 36.10 19.83
CA ASP A 730 7.59 35.82 20.86
C ASP A 730 8.69 36.89 20.70
N PRO A 731 8.92 37.77 21.69
CA PRO A 731 9.92 38.80 21.56
C PRO A 731 11.30 38.14 21.50
N ILE A 732 11.90 38.18 20.31
CA ILE A 732 13.31 37.84 20.12
C ILE A 732 14.10 39.03 20.68
N GLU A 733 14.62 38.90 21.90
CA GLU A 733 15.61 39.87 22.42
C GLU A 733 16.84 39.86 21.49
N GLU A 734 16.96 40.90 20.66
CA GLU A 734 18.23 41.24 20.02
C GLU A 734 19.23 41.62 21.11
N VAL A 735 20.12 40.69 21.45
CA VAL A 735 21.31 41.02 22.23
C VAL A 735 22.25 41.83 21.32
N VAL A 736 22.13 43.15 21.40
CA VAL A 736 23.10 44.10 20.84
C VAL A 736 24.42 43.89 21.59
N VAL A 737 25.36 43.16 20.98
CA VAL A 737 26.75 43.12 21.45
C VAL A 737 27.45 44.34 20.86
N SER A 738 27.50 45.43 21.63
CA SER A 738 28.38 46.56 21.35
C SER A 738 29.84 46.12 21.50
N GLU A 739 30.61 46.24 20.42
CA GLU A 739 32.07 46.19 20.45
C GLU A 739 32.61 47.38 21.24
N GLU A 740 33.29 47.13 22.36
CA GLU A 740 34.32 48.03 22.86
C GLU A 740 35.61 47.26 23.15
N LEU A 741 36.64 47.62 22.38
CA LEU A 741 38.04 47.30 22.63
C LEU A 741 38.52 47.95 23.92
N GLY A 742 39.00 47.15 24.88
CA GLY A 742 39.70 47.64 26.07
C GLY A 742 40.59 46.56 26.65
N GLY A 743 41.91 46.73 26.49
CA GLY A 743 42.89 45.71 26.85
C GLY A 743 43.19 45.54 28.34
N MET A 744 44.02 44.52 28.57
CA MET A 744 45.10 44.47 29.56
C MET A 744 44.87 43.62 30.84
N ARG A 745 45.69 42.55 30.91
CA ARG A 745 46.37 41.94 32.08
C ARG A 745 45.55 41.17 33.13
N GLN A 746 45.91 39.87 33.27
CA GLN A 746 45.85 39.14 34.54
C GLN A 746 46.79 39.77 35.60
N PRO A 747 46.52 39.54 36.91
CA PRO A 747 47.31 38.51 37.60
C PRO A 747 46.57 37.70 38.70
N ARG A 748 47.22 36.58 39.05
CA ARG A 748 46.96 35.59 40.12
C ARG A 748 46.87 36.14 41.56
N ARG A 749 46.01 35.49 42.38
CA ARG A 749 46.15 35.02 43.80
C ARG A 749 44.72 34.84 44.36
N GLY A 750 44.34 33.90 45.22
CA GLY A 750 45.04 32.91 46.04
C GLY A 750 44.25 32.70 47.36
N LEU A 751 44.03 31.43 47.72
CA LEU A 751 43.92 30.85 49.07
C LEU A 751 42.63 30.93 49.94
N LEU A 752 42.43 29.76 50.60
CA LEU A 752 41.77 29.40 51.88
C LEU A 752 40.26 29.13 51.86
N ALA A 753 39.69 28.15 52.59
CA ALA A 753 40.05 26.85 53.22
C ALA A 753 38.82 26.45 54.09
N THR A 754 38.85 25.21 54.64
CA THR A 754 37.96 24.57 55.66
C THR A 754 36.78 23.76 55.12
N GLU A 755 36.44 22.57 55.65
CA GLU A 755 37.14 21.45 56.30
C GLU A 755 36.12 20.29 56.50
N GLY A 756 36.60 19.04 56.59
CA GLY A 756 35.91 17.85 57.13
C GLY A 756 35.29 16.91 56.08
N GLY A 757 35.59 15.61 55.97
CA GLY A 757 36.45 14.68 56.71
C GLY A 757 35.95 13.25 56.40
N GLY A 758 36.84 12.26 56.25
CA GLY A 758 36.47 10.83 56.29
C GLY A 758 37.10 9.86 55.27
N SER A 759 38.35 9.45 55.55
CA SER A 759 38.94 8.10 55.42
C SER A 759 38.79 7.24 54.14
N GLY A 760 39.95 6.82 53.59
CA GLY A 760 40.12 5.64 52.73
C GLY A 760 41.48 5.63 52.00
N GLU A 761 42.43 4.85 52.50
CA GLU A 761 43.87 4.81 52.16
C GLU A 761 44.26 4.27 50.76
N MET A 762 45.41 4.80 50.26
CA MET A 762 46.56 4.25 49.49
C MET A 762 46.40 3.04 48.54
N GLU A 763 47.08 2.86 47.39
CA GLU A 763 48.43 3.22 46.89
C GLU A 763 48.35 3.45 45.34
N GLY A 764 49.13 4.37 44.72
CA GLY A 764 50.39 4.00 44.06
C GLY A 764 50.47 4.43 42.58
N VAL A 765 50.87 5.68 42.35
CA VAL A 765 51.38 6.31 41.09
C VAL A 765 52.83 5.80 40.86
N PRO A 766 53.54 5.80 39.68
CA PRO A 766 53.58 6.89 38.69
C PRO A 766 53.73 6.62 37.16
N LEU A 767 53.27 7.63 36.41
CA LEU A 767 53.92 8.44 35.34
C LEU A 767 54.32 7.83 33.97
N SER A 768 53.63 8.34 32.93
CA SER A 768 54.08 8.98 31.67
C SER A 768 55.60 9.19 31.44
N PRO A 769 56.14 9.29 30.19
CA PRO A 769 55.73 10.33 29.22
C PRO A 769 55.90 10.10 27.68
N VAL A 770 55.08 10.87 26.94
CA VAL A 770 55.37 11.74 25.78
C VAL A 770 56.69 11.57 24.99
N ARG A 771 56.59 11.43 23.65
CA ARG A 771 57.24 12.28 22.59
C ARG A 771 56.96 11.69 21.19
N THR A 772 56.20 12.36 20.32
CA THR A 772 56.56 13.37 19.27
C THR A 772 57.45 12.87 18.13
N ARG A 773 56.94 13.09 16.89
CA ARG A 773 57.64 13.44 15.63
C ARG A 773 58.64 12.42 15.08
N SER A 774 58.88 12.24 13.79
CA SER A 774 58.33 12.64 12.50
C SER A 774 59.32 12.04 11.46
N THR A 775 58.96 12.11 10.17
CA THR A 775 59.86 12.12 9.00
C THR A 775 60.64 10.84 8.65
N ASP A 776 60.22 10.25 7.52
CA ASP A 776 60.98 10.18 6.26
C ASP A 776 61.30 8.81 5.65
N ALA A 777 61.23 8.88 4.31
CA ALA A 777 61.77 8.02 3.25
C ALA A 777 60.99 6.74 2.92
N MET A 778 60.30 6.66 1.77
CA MET A 778 60.81 6.50 0.39
C MET A 778 61.33 5.09 0.09
N GLY A 779 60.74 4.52 -0.97
CA GLY A 779 61.27 3.43 -1.79
C GLY A 779 61.03 2.04 -1.21
N ASP A 780 60.77 1.01 -2.00
CA ASP A 780 60.54 0.88 -3.43
C ASP A 780 60.07 -0.56 -3.63
N GLU A 781 59.36 -0.80 -4.74
CA GLU A 781 59.22 -2.06 -5.48
C GLU A 781 59.12 -3.43 -4.78
N GLY A 782 58.15 -4.22 -5.28
CA GLY A 782 58.29 -5.68 -5.22
C GLY A 782 57.00 -6.47 -5.46
N PHE A 783 56.65 -6.64 -6.73
CA PHE A 783 55.81 -7.72 -7.24
C PHE A 783 56.02 -9.06 -6.51
N VAL A 784 54.93 -9.74 -6.13
CA VAL A 784 54.43 -11.02 -6.68
C VAL A 784 52.97 -11.17 -6.26
#